data_AF-A0AAD6MVU9-F1
#
_entry.id   AF-A0AAD6MVU9-F1
#
_cell.length_a   1.000
_cell.length_b   1.000
_cell.length_c   1.000
_cell.angle_alpha   90.00
_cell.angle_beta   90.00
_cell.angle_gamma   90.00
#
_symmetry.space_group_name_H-M   'P 1'
#
loop_
_entity.id
_entity.type
_entity.pdbx_description
1 polymer ?
#
loop_
_entity_poly.entity_id
_entity_poly.type
_entity_poly.pdbx_seq_one_letter_code
_entity_poly.pdbx_strand_id
1 'polypeptide(L)'
;MLIGLCGGICAGKHTIAEYLIQHQGFQLLELAEKPPHHFAEDSDDDPRLHASEIKRNGDSKSEFVFQTADALLDFVTKRWQERWVTTDIADGTTLDRFLLRPFFLLVSVDAPVSLRWKRFSDRCWRRQLDPPDLEKFVLWNDRHLYQKDIGRVYLTDKAQVRLFNPSSSLDELHKSLKTLDLADEQRLRPNWDQYFMQLASLAAQRSNCMKRRVGCVLVRECRVISTGYNGTPRHLANCNEGGCPRCNRGDGGGVGLSTCLCLHAEENALLEAGRERIREGAILYCDTCPCLTCTVKITQVGISEVVYSQGYNMDKDSAAILESAGVRLRQFSPKFFAMPTVHLLDYVAGNIRSLVNAINQVGYEVEWVKSPEDVKNADKLILPGVGHFGHCLSQLEKGGFLGPIREHISAGKPFMGICVGLQALFQGSEEDPNVPGLGLIPIHIQKFDDLTKSVPHIGWNSALNTGDAKEQSFYGLRPSSKYYYVHSYAALYEPGVLEKDGWSVATATYGEQEFIGAISRGNIFGTQFHPEKSGVAGLRAIRAFLTGDKFQTLPQEILAAQKDGLTRRVIACLDVRTNDSGDLVVTKGDQYDVREKSGVDAGGQVRNLGKPVDMAKKYYEQGSDEVTFLNITSFRNCPLADTPMLEILRRTSETVFVPLTIGGGIKDAVDTDGTHVPALDVATMYFKSGADKVSIGSDAVFAAEDYYQAGKKLSGTTAIETISQAYGKQAVVVSVDPKRVYVDRPEDTHHHTLKTAYPNAAGQSYCWYQCTVKGGRETRDMDVRQLVQAVEAMGAGEILLNCIDKDGSNSGFDLELINDVKASIKIPVIASSGAGNPGHFAEVFNKTSTDAALGAGMFHRGEYTVSEVKDYLQNDGFLVRQFEAEI
;
A
#
# COMPACT_ATOMS: atom_id res chain seq x y z
N MET A 1 12.41 -38.54 0.15
CA MET A 1 12.96 -37.17 0.21
C MET A 1 13.96 -37.06 1.34
N LEU A 2 15.11 -36.42 1.13
CA LEU A 2 16.10 -36.09 2.16
C LEU A 2 16.25 -34.58 2.25
N ILE A 3 15.96 -33.99 3.41
CA ILE A 3 16.14 -32.56 3.68
C ILE A 3 17.41 -32.35 4.51
N GLY A 4 18.32 -31.56 3.98
CA GLY A 4 19.48 -31.03 4.70
C GLY A 4 19.18 -29.63 5.23
N LEU A 5 19.46 -29.38 6.51
CA LEU A 5 19.28 -28.06 7.11
C LEU A 5 20.64 -27.44 7.47
N CYS A 6 20.95 -26.27 6.92
CA CYS A 6 22.12 -25.48 7.27
C CYS A 6 21.73 -24.07 7.75
N GLY A 7 22.67 -23.32 8.33
CA GLY A 7 22.38 -21.96 8.78
C GLY A 7 23.28 -21.43 9.90
N GLY A 8 23.11 -20.14 10.20
CA GLY A 8 23.84 -19.41 11.23
C GLY A 8 23.58 -19.90 12.66
N ILE A 9 24.38 -19.39 13.59
CA ILE A 9 24.23 -19.67 15.03
C ILE A 9 22.82 -19.24 15.47
N CYS A 10 22.07 -20.15 16.10
CA CYS A 10 20.71 -19.90 16.61
C CYS A 10 19.66 -19.43 15.58
N ALA A 11 19.84 -19.73 14.29
CA ALA A 11 18.86 -19.40 13.24
C ALA A 11 17.55 -20.21 13.31
N GLY A 12 17.55 -21.37 14.00
CA GLY A 12 16.35 -22.20 14.21
C GLY A 12 16.31 -23.52 13.43
N LYS A 13 17.43 -23.95 12.81
CA LYS A 13 17.50 -25.21 12.05
C LYS A 13 17.02 -26.46 12.80
N HIS A 14 17.40 -26.64 14.07
CA HIS A 14 16.96 -27.81 14.85
C HIS A 14 15.45 -27.78 15.12
N THR A 15 14.90 -26.59 15.38
CA THR A 15 13.45 -26.41 15.55
C THR A 15 12.69 -26.76 14.29
N ILE A 16 13.23 -26.43 13.11
CA ILE A 16 12.64 -26.83 11.83
C ILE A 16 12.74 -28.35 11.63
N ALA A 17 13.86 -28.98 12.00
CA ALA A 17 13.97 -30.44 11.98
C ALA A 17 12.92 -31.10 12.88
N GLU A 18 12.75 -30.61 14.11
CA GLU A 18 11.72 -31.07 15.06
C GLU A 18 10.31 -30.93 14.46
N TYR A 19 10.01 -29.79 13.83
CA TYR A 19 8.73 -29.59 13.14
C TYR A 19 8.51 -30.62 12.02
N LEU A 20 9.52 -30.87 11.17
CA LEU A 20 9.43 -31.86 10.10
C LEU A 20 9.16 -33.26 10.64
N ILE A 21 9.80 -33.62 11.76
CA ILE A 21 9.63 -34.93 12.41
C ILE A 21 8.22 -35.05 12.99
N GLN A 22 7.79 -34.06 13.78
CA GLN A 22 6.52 -34.11 14.52
C GLN A 22 5.29 -33.93 13.63
N HIS A 23 5.38 -33.11 12.58
CA HIS A 23 4.22 -32.69 11.79
C HIS A 23 4.23 -33.17 10.35
N GLN A 24 5.39 -33.56 9.79
CA GLN A 24 5.50 -33.98 8.38
C GLN A 24 6.04 -35.41 8.21
N GLY A 25 6.19 -36.17 9.30
CA GLY A 25 6.55 -37.58 9.28
C GLY A 25 7.99 -37.85 8.84
N PHE A 26 8.90 -36.89 9.03
CA PHE A 26 10.32 -37.09 8.75
C PHE A 26 11.01 -37.87 9.88
N GLN A 27 12.09 -38.56 9.55
CA GLN A 27 12.97 -39.21 10.52
C GLN A 27 14.37 -38.57 10.48
N LEU A 28 14.97 -38.40 11.65
CA LEU A 28 16.29 -37.79 11.79
C LEU A 28 17.40 -38.78 11.42
N LEU A 29 18.36 -38.33 10.60
CA LEU A 29 19.61 -39.03 10.33
C LEU A 29 20.78 -38.24 10.88
N GLU A 30 21.68 -38.92 11.59
CA GLU A 30 22.82 -38.30 12.26
C GLU A 30 24.15 -38.89 11.75
N LEU A 31 25.19 -38.06 11.74
CA LEU A 31 26.57 -38.50 11.49
C LEU A 31 27.32 -38.64 12.83
N ALA A 32 28.09 -39.72 12.97
CA ALA A 32 28.82 -40.02 14.19
C ALA A 32 29.94 -39.00 14.46
N GLU A 33 30.60 -38.52 13.41
CA GLU A 33 31.53 -37.39 13.48
C GLU A 33 30.72 -36.08 13.43
N LYS A 34 30.52 -35.48 14.62
CA LYS A 34 29.93 -34.14 14.71
C LYS A 34 31.01 -33.11 14.37
N PRO A 35 30.75 -32.13 13.48
CA PRO A 35 31.72 -31.09 13.19
C PRO A 35 32.05 -30.31 14.47
N PRO A 36 33.33 -29.93 14.68
CA PRO A 36 33.70 -29.13 15.84
C PRO A 36 32.93 -27.82 15.83
N HIS A 37 32.15 -27.58 16.87
CA HIS A 37 31.40 -26.35 17.08
C HIS A 37 32.29 -25.30 17.77
N HIS A 38 33.45 -24.99 17.20
CA HIS A 38 34.33 -23.97 17.77
C HIS A 38 33.75 -22.59 17.49
N PHE A 39 33.09 -22.00 18.49
CA PHE A 39 32.61 -20.62 18.41
C PHE A 39 33.66 -19.63 18.93
N ALA A 40 34.62 -20.10 19.75
CA ALA A 40 35.64 -19.28 20.43
C ALA A 40 37.08 -19.82 20.26
N GLU A 41 38.09 -19.03 20.68
CA GLU A 41 39.46 -19.53 20.90
C GLU A 41 39.46 -20.50 22.09
N ASP A 42 40.38 -21.47 22.10
CA ASP A 42 40.41 -22.69 22.96
C ASP A 42 40.18 -22.52 24.48
N SER A 43 40.10 -21.29 25.03
CA SER A 43 39.82 -21.03 26.46
C SER A 43 38.36 -20.63 26.78
N ASP A 44 37.52 -20.28 25.80
CA ASP A 44 36.17 -19.72 26.01
C ASP A 44 35.02 -20.64 25.50
N ASP A 45 35.36 -21.77 24.90
CA ASP A 45 34.43 -22.68 24.22
C ASP A 45 33.85 -23.70 25.23
N ASP A 46 32.82 -23.31 25.99
CA ASP A 46 32.17 -24.21 26.95
C ASP A 46 31.31 -25.27 26.21
N PRO A 47 31.58 -26.58 26.38
CA PRO A 47 30.81 -27.65 25.74
C PRO A 47 29.30 -27.61 26.04
N ARG A 48 28.92 -26.97 27.15
CA ARG A 48 27.53 -26.72 27.54
C ARG A 48 26.85 -25.64 26.68
N LEU A 49 27.53 -24.96 25.75
CA LEU A 49 26.93 -23.97 24.83
C LEU A 49 26.48 -24.59 23.50
N HIS A 50 26.95 -25.80 23.17
CA HIS A 50 26.54 -26.51 21.97
C HIS A 50 25.02 -26.78 21.97
N ALA A 51 24.39 -26.75 20.78
CA ALA A 51 22.96 -26.99 20.66
C ALA A 51 22.58 -28.30 21.36
N SER A 52 21.49 -28.28 22.13
CA SER A 52 20.96 -29.50 22.76
C SER A 52 20.63 -30.48 21.65
N GLU A 53 21.13 -31.70 21.78
CA GLU A 53 20.55 -32.87 21.12
C GLU A 53 19.03 -32.80 21.28
N ILE A 54 18.30 -33.03 20.19
CA ILE A 54 16.84 -33.02 20.13
C ILE A 54 16.29 -33.77 21.36
N LYS A 55 15.49 -33.08 22.20
CA LYS A 55 15.08 -33.59 23.52
C LYS A 55 14.34 -34.93 23.35
N ARG A 56 14.98 -35.99 23.84
CA ARG A 56 14.50 -37.37 23.87
C ARG A 56 13.30 -37.48 24.82
N ASN A 57 12.09 -37.64 24.29
CA ASN A 57 11.04 -38.31 25.06
C ASN A 57 11.42 -39.80 25.15
N GLY A 58 11.27 -40.39 26.34
CA GLY A 58 11.87 -41.67 26.71
C GLY A 58 11.79 -42.80 25.66
N ASP A 59 12.86 -43.58 25.59
CA ASP A 59 13.04 -44.89 24.92
C ASP A 59 13.39 -45.03 23.43
N SER A 60 13.64 -43.98 22.64
CA SER A 60 14.24 -44.17 21.31
C SER A 60 15.66 -43.59 21.20
N LYS A 61 16.68 -44.46 21.10
CA LYS A 61 17.94 -44.11 20.41
C LYS A 61 17.57 -43.64 18.99
N SER A 62 18.26 -42.66 18.41
CA SER A 62 18.16 -42.48 16.96
C SER A 62 18.56 -43.81 16.31
N GLU A 63 17.63 -44.44 15.59
CA GLU A 63 17.87 -45.76 14.99
C GLU A 63 18.95 -45.69 13.90
N PHE A 64 19.27 -44.49 13.41
CA PHE A 64 19.99 -44.26 12.17
C PHE A 64 21.16 -43.26 12.34
N VAL A 65 22.23 -43.73 12.99
CA VAL A 65 23.53 -43.03 13.10
C VAL A 65 24.53 -43.67 12.12
N PHE A 66 25.21 -42.86 11.31
CA PHE A 66 26.16 -43.33 10.30
C PHE A 66 27.56 -42.79 10.55
N GLN A 67 28.58 -43.62 10.31
CA GLN A 67 29.99 -43.23 10.47
C GLN A 67 30.46 -42.26 9.39
N THR A 68 29.89 -42.34 8.18
CA THR A 68 30.29 -41.51 7.04
C THR A 68 29.08 -40.99 6.28
N ALA A 69 29.25 -39.83 5.64
CA ALA A 69 28.29 -39.26 4.70
C ALA A 69 27.87 -40.24 3.60
N ASP A 70 28.81 -41.08 3.12
CA ASP A 70 28.54 -42.07 2.07
C ASP A 70 27.64 -43.21 2.57
N ALA A 71 27.86 -43.69 3.80
CA ALA A 71 27.02 -44.75 4.38
C ALA A 71 25.58 -44.25 4.61
N LEU A 72 25.42 -43.00 5.07
CA LEU A 72 24.11 -42.35 5.18
C LEU A 72 23.44 -42.25 3.81
N LEU A 73 24.16 -41.78 2.79
CA LEU A 73 23.61 -41.66 1.44
C LEU A 73 23.23 -43.02 0.83
N ASP A 74 24.03 -44.07 1.01
CA ASP A 74 23.68 -45.42 0.52
C ASP A 74 22.40 -45.94 1.17
N PHE A 75 22.25 -45.74 2.49
CA PHE A 75 21.04 -46.06 3.22
C PHE A 75 19.82 -45.31 2.69
N VAL A 76 19.91 -43.99 2.55
CA VAL A 76 18.81 -43.16 2.04
C VAL A 76 18.52 -43.48 0.57
N THR A 77 19.52 -43.77 -0.24
CA THR A 77 19.33 -44.11 -1.66
C THR A 77 18.48 -45.38 -1.81
N LYS A 78 18.65 -46.38 -0.94
CA LYS A 78 17.81 -47.59 -0.92
C LYS A 78 16.38 -47.31 -0.44
N ARG A 79 16.16 -46.20 0.27
CA ARG A 79 14.88 -45.80 0.91
C ARG A 79 14.46 -44.39 0.48
N TRP A 80 14.71 -44.04 -0.78
CA TRP A 80 14.61 -42.64 -1.25
C TRP A 80 13.17 -42.10 -1.21
N GLN A 81 12.16 -42.97 -1.19
CA GLN A 81 10.74 -42.63 -1.06
C GLN A 81 10.33 -42.27 0.37
N GLU A 82 11.12 -42.67 1.38
CA GLU A 82 10.87 -42.31 2.77
C GLU A 82 11.34 -40.86 3.06
N ARG A 83 10.89 -40.28 4.18
CA ARG A 83 11.12 -38.88 4.54
C ARG A 83 12.22 -38.75 5.59
N TRP A 84 13.33 -38.12 5.22
CA TRP A 84 14.54 -38.04 6.02
C TRP A 84 14.99 -36.60 6.20
N VAL A 85 15.47 -36.25 7.39
CA VAL A 85 16.03 -34.93 7.68
C VAL A 85 17.37 -35.06 8.38
N THR A 86 18.32 -34.19 8.05
CA THR A 86 19.60 -34.09 8.76
C THR A 86 20.02 -32.64 8.94
N THR A 87 20.64 -32.35 10.08
CA THR A 87 21.26 -31.06 10.39
C THR A 87 22.78 -31.09 10.26
N ASP A 88 23.35 -32.25 9.94
CA ASP A 88 24.78 -32.54 10.06
C ASP A 88 25.54 -32.29 8.75
N ILE A 89 25.23 -31.16 8.10
CA ILE A 89 25.94 -30.71 6.91
C ILE A 89 27.09 -29.82 7.36
N ALA A 90 28.24 -30.45 7.57
CA ALA A 90 29.42 -29.84 8.15
C ALA A 90 30.15 -28.91 7.16
N ASP A 91 30.37 -29.39 5.94
CA ASP A 91 31.30 -28.83 4.97
C ASP A 91 30.79 -28.99 3.52
N GLY A 92 31.47 -28.32 2.58
CA GLY A 92 31.12 -28.34 1.17
C GLY A 92 31.27 -29.71 0.49
N THR A 93 32.22 -30.55 0.91
CA THR A 93 32.44 -31.91 0.36
C THR A 93 31.26 -32.81 0.68
N THR A 94 30.79 -32.77 1.93
CA THR A 94 29.58 -33.50 2.36
C THR A 94 28.36 -33.02 1.58
N LEU A 95 28.18 -31.70 1.45
CA LEU A 95 27.07 -31.14 0.69
C LEU A 95 27.11 -31.54 -0.79
N ASP A 96 28.25 -31.41 -1.46
CA ASP A 96 28.38 -31.71 -2.88
C ASP A 96 28.01 -33.17 -3.19
N ARG A 97 28.33 -34.12 -2.29
CA ARG A 97 27.90 -35.52 -2.42
C ARG A 97 26.38 -35.67 -2.33
N PHE A 98 25.74 -34.93 -1.43
CA PHE A 98 24.30 -34.99 -1.21
C PHE A 98 23.55 -34.36 -2.40
N LEU A 99 24.07 -33.25 -2.93
CA LEU A 99 23.52 -32.54 -4.10
C LEU A 99 23.52 -33.38 -5.38
N LEU A 100 24.35 -34.44 -5.48
CA LEU A 100 24.30 -35.40 -6.60
C LEU A 100 23.02 -36.24 -6.62
N ARG A 101 22.22 -36.24 -5.55
CA ARG A 101 21.02 -37.07 -5.42
C ARG A 101 19.76 -36.27 -5.75
N PRO A 102 18.89 -36.74 -6.67
CA PRO A 102 17.69 -36.00 -7.09
C PRO A 102 16.60 -35.93 -6.01
N PHE A 103 16.75 -36.69 -4.92
CA PHE A 103 15.83 -36.68 -3.78
C PHE A 103 16.30 -35.79 -2.62
N PHE A 104 17.43 -35.10 -2.77
CA PHE A 104 18.02 -34.24 -1.73
C PHE A 104 17.65 -32.77 -1.92
N LEU A 105 17.23 -32.12 -0.83
CA LEU A 105 16.91 -30.69 -0.77
C LEU A 105 17.74 -30.04 0.35
N LEU A 106 18.57 -29.05 0.03
CA LEU A 106 19.22 -28.21 1.04
C LEU A 106 18.37 -26.98 1.33
N VAL A 107 18.08 -26.77 2.62
CA VAL A 107 17.40 -25.60 3.14
C VAL A 107 18.38 -24.82 4.03
N SER A 108 18.66 -23.58 3.67
CA SER A 108 19.39 -22.65 4.53
C SER A 108 18.40 -21.86 5.39
N VAL A 109 18.70 -21.77 6.68
CA VAL A 109 17.89 -21.08 7.68
C VAL A 109 18.67 -19.89 8.23
N ASP A 110 18.09 -18.71 8.14
CA ASP A 110 18.65 -17.49 8.71
C ASP A 110 17.62 -16.72 9.55
N ALA A 111 18.07 -15.79 10.40
CA ALA A 111 17.22 -14.94 11.22
C ALA A 111 17.96 -13.65 11.62
N PRO A 112 17.24 -12.56 11.99
CA PRO A 112 17.87 -11.32 12.46
C PRO A 112 18.91 -11.59 13.56
N VAL A 113 20.08 -10.95 13.45
CA VAL A 113 21.22 -11.18 14.37
C VAL A 113 20.82 -10.92 15.83
N SER A 114 20.06 -9.85 16.09
CA SER A 114 19.54 -9.52 17.42
C SER A 114 18.65 -10.63 18.00
N LEU A 115 17.80 -11.24 17.17
CA LEU A 115 16.94 -12.35 17.57
C LEU A 115 17.74 -13.64 17.79
N ARG A 116 18.74 -13.91 16.94
CA ARG A 116 19.64 -15.06 17.10
C ARG A 116 20.47 -14.93 18.38
N TRP A 117 20.92 -13.73 18.71
CA TRP A 117 21.57 -13.42 19.98
C TRP A 117 20.62 -13.65 21.16
N LYS A 118 19.40 -13.11 21.13
CA LYS A 118 18.40 -13.35 22.19
C LYS A 118 18.14 -14.85 22.41
N ARG A 119 17.94 -15.62 21.34
CA ARG A 119 17.78 -17.09 21.39
C ARG A 119 19.01 -17.80 21.96
N PHE A 120 20.20 -17.29 21.68
CA PHE A 120 21.45 -17.80 22.24
C PHE A 120 21.53 -17.47 23.74
N SER A 121 21.23 -16.24 24.14
CA SER A 121 21.21 -15.81 25.54
C SER A 121 20.19 -16.59 26.37
N ASP A 122 18.98 -16.81 25.84
CA ASP A 122 17.95 -17.66 26.44
C ASP A 122 18.42 -19.10 26.65
N ARG A 123 19.31 -19.59 25.78
CA ARG A 123 19.92 -20.92 25.93
C ARG A 123 20.98 -20.92 27.03
N CYS A 124 21.81 -19.89 27.10
CA CYS A 124 22.81 -19.73 28.16
C CYS A 124 22.14 -19.68 29.54
N TRP A 125 21.12 -18.83 29.70
CA TRP A 125 20.38 -18.71 30.95
C TRP A 125 19.73 -20.03 31.38
N ARG A 126 19.11 -20.76 30.44
CA ARG A 126 18.54 -22.10 30.71
C ARG A 126 19.58 -23.13 31.16
N ARG A 127 20.86 -22.92 30.84
CA ARG A 127 21.98 -23.80 31.20
C ARG A 127 22.85 -23.23 32.32
N GLN A 128 22.41 -22.16 32.96
CA GLN A 128 23.15 -21.47 34.03
C GLN A 128 24.54 -21.00 33.58
N LEU A 129 24.61 -20.43 32.38
CA LEU A 129 25.80 -19.84 31.78
C LEU A 129 25.57 -18.35 31.54
N ASP A 130 26.64 -17.56 31.62
CA ASP A 130 26.61 -16.15 31.26
C ASP A 130 26.60 -16.00 29.73
N PRO A 131 25.62 -15.26 29.16
CA PRO A 131 25.59 -15.02 27.72
C PRO A 131 26.68 -14.03 27.30
N PRO A 132 27.26 -14.18 26.10
CA PRO A 132 28.15 -13.18 25.53
C PRO A 132 27.38 -11.88 25.24
N ASP A 133 28.08 -10.76 25.21
CA ASP A 133 27.52 -9.53 24.66
C ASP A 133 27.23 -9.67 23.15
N LEU A 134 26.47 -8.70 22.61
CA LEU A 134 26.06 -8.74 21.21
C LEU A 134 27.27 -8.64 20.27
N GLU A 135 28.28 -7.84 20.62
CA GLU A 135 29.48 -7.65 19.81
C GLU A 135 30.26 -8.96 19.63
N LYS A 136 30.51 -9.67 20.74
CA LYS A 136 31.16 -10.98 20.74
C LYS A 136 30.35 -12.02 19.97
N PHE A 137 29.02 -12.01 20.09
CA PHE A 137 28.15 -12.89 19.31
C PHE A 137 28.19 -12.61 17.80
N VAL A 138 28.27 -11.33 17.40
CA VAL A 138 28.44 -10.94 15.99
C VAL A 138 29.77 -11.49 15.45
N LEU A 139 30.86 -11.34 16.20
CA LEU A 139 32.17 -11.88 15.80
C LEU A 139 32.15 -13.41 15.67
N TRP A 140 31.46 -14.11 16.58
CA TRP A 140 31.27 -15.57 16.48
C TRP A 140 30.45 -15.96 15.25
N ASN A 141 29.39 -15.22 14.95
CA ASN A 141 28.59 -15.44 13.77
C ASN A 141 29.40 -15.23 12.48
N ASP A 142 30.21 -14.18 12.43
CA ASP A 142 31.03 -13.88 11.26
C ASP A 142 32.09 -14.94 11.04
N ARG A 143 32.71 -15.46 12.10
CA ARG A 143 33.61 -16.62 11.99
C ARG A 143 32.87 -17.86 11.46
N HIS A 144 31.71 -18.18 12.04
CA HIS A 144 30.88 -19.33 11.63
C HIS A 144 30.45 -19.28 10.15
N LEU A 145 30.22 -18.09 9.60
CA LEU A 145 29.79 -17.92 8.21
C LEU A 145 30.95 -17.68 7.24
N TYR A 146 31.93 -16.86 7.60
CA TYR A 146 32.88 -16.26 6.66
C TYR A 146 34.35 -16.62 6.92
N GLN A 147 34.68 -17.33 7.99
CA GLN A 147 36.08 -17.71 8.24
C GLN A 147 36.63 -18.54 7.09
N LYS A 148 37.87 -18.24 6.70
CA LYS A 148 38.58 -19.00 5.67
C LYS A 148 38.70 -20.46 6.11
N ASP A 149 38.42 -21.39 5.19
CA ASP A 149 38.46 -22.85 5.35
C ASP A 149 37.36 -23.50 6.22
N ILE A 150 36.67 -22.77 7.11
CA ILE A 150 35.65 -23.30 8.04
C ILE A 150 34.26 -22.65 7.85
N GLY A 151 34.20 -21.50 7.18
CA GLY A 151 33.00 -20.70 7.01
C GLY A 151 31.89 -21.41 6.21
N ARG A 152 30.66 -21.32 6.72
CA ARG A 152 29.48 -22.00 6.17
C ARG A 152 28.70 -21.22 5.11
N VAL A 153 29.17 -20.03 4.71
CA VAL A 153 28.50 -19.20 3.70
C VAL A 153 28.28 -19.93 2.37
N TYR A 154 29.22 -20.81 1.98
CA TYR A 154 29.08 -21.64 0.77
C TYR A 154 27.87 -22.57 0.82
N LEU A 155 27.54 -23.13 1.99
CA LEU A 155 26.37 -23.98 2.17
C LEU A 155 25.10 -23.17 1.93
N THR A 156 25.03 -21.94 2.47
CA THR A 156 23.90 -21.04 2.25
C THR A 156 23.74 -20.64 0.79
N ASP A 157 24.85 -20.42 0.08
CA ASP A 157 24.81 -20.05 -1.33
C ASP A 157 24.20 -21.17 -2.20
N LYS A 158 24.57 -22.42 -1.89
CA LYS A 158 24.12 -23.64 -2.59
C LYS A 158 22.74 -24.15 -2.20
N ALA A 159 22.10 -23.56 -1.19
CA ALA A 159 20.78 -23.98 -0.74
C ALA A 159 19.69 -23.69 -1.77
N GLN A 160 18.89 -24.71 -2.11
CA GLN A 160 17.75 -24.56 -3.01
C GLN A 160 16.61 -23.76 -2.38
N VAL A 161 16.46 -23.83 -1.05
CA VAL A 161 15.47 -23.06 -0.29
C VAL A 161 16.19 -22.21 0.74
N ARG A 162 15.91 -20.91 0.75
CA ARG A 162 16.39 -19.97 1.77
C ARG A 162 15.22 -19.54 2.63
N LEU A 163 15.23 -19.94 3.89
CA LEU A 163 14.19 -19.66 4.86
C LEU A 163 14.69 -18.57 5.81
N PHE A 164 14.02 -17.43 5.79
CA PHE A 164 14.22 -16.37 6.77
C PHE A 164 13.21 -16.54 7.91
N ASN A 165 13.71 -16.68 9.14
CA ASN A 165 12.94 -16.95 10.34
C ASN A 165 12.91 -15.69 11.24
N PRO A 166 11.99 -14.74 10.97
CA PRO A 166 11.79 -13.58 11.83
C PRO A 166 11.03 -13.92 13.13
N SER A 167 10.49 -15.14 13.23
CA SER A 167 9.51 -15.49 14.26
C SER A 167 10.10 -15.44 15.66
N SER A 168 9.41 -14.75 16.57
CA SER A 168 9.84 -14.66 17.97
C SER A 168 9.35 -15.84 18.81
N SER A 169 8.39 -16.62 18.29
CA SER A 169 7.78 -17.79 18.94
C SER A 169 7.79 -19.05 18.05
N LEU A 170 7.62 -20.22 18.67
CA LEU A 170 7.53 -21.51 17.94
C LEU A 170 6.24 -21.62 17.11
N ASP A 171 5.11 -21.14 17.64
CA ASP A 171 3.81 -21.25 16.95
C ASP A 171 3.78 -20.44 15.64
N GLU A 172 4.37 -19.24 15.65
CA GLU A 172 4.51 -18.40 14.47
C GLU A 172 5.40 -19.06 13.41
N LEU A 173 6.50 -19.68 13.85
CA LEU A 173 7.37 -20.45 12.97
C LEU A 173 6.63 -21.66 12.38
N HIS A 174 5.85 -22.40 13.18
CA HIS A 174 5.07 -23.55 12.72
C HIS A 174 3.99 -23.15 11.69
N LYS A 175 3.28 -22.03 11.91
CA LYS A 175 2.32 -21.49 10.93
C LYS A 175 3.02 -21.17 9.60
N SER A 176 4.20 -20.54 9.67
CA SER A 176 5.01 -20.19 8.49
C SER A 176 5.48 -21.44 7.73
N LEU A 177 5.97 -22.47 8.46
CA LEU A 177 6.41 -23.74 7.87
C LEU A 177 5.26 -24.55 7.26
N LYS A 178 4.07 -24.53 7.89
CA LYS A 178 2.87 -25.18 7.34
C LYS A 178 2.47 -24.60 6.00
N THR A 179 2.56 -23.28 5.85
CA THR A 179 2.25 -22.57 4.60
C THR A 179 3.31 -22.82 3.54
N LEU A 180 4.59 -22.83 3.95
CA LEU A 180 5.71 -23.06 3.04
C LEU A 180 5.72 -24.48 2.46
N ASP A 181 5.25 -25.48 3.22
CA ASP A 181 5.27 -26.90 2.86
C ASP A 181 6.63 -27.37 2.29
N LEU A 182 7.62 -27.52 3.18
CA LEU A 182 8.95 -28.00 2.82
C LEU A 182 8.96 -29.41 2.23
N ALA A 183 7.89 -30.19 2.44
CA ALA A 183 7.75 -31.57 1.95
C ALA A 183 7.20 -31.66 0.52
N ASP A 184 6.89 -30.53 -0.14
CA ASP A 184 6.41 -30.53 -1.52
C ASP A 184 7.46 -31.13 -2.47
N GLU A 185 7.14 -32.27 -3.08
CA GLU A 185 8.02 -32.98 -4.01
C GLU A 185 8.29 -32.18 -5.29
N GLN A 186 7.46 -31.18 -5.62
CA GLN A 186 7.71 -30.27 -6.75
C GLN A 186 8.99 -29.44 -6.53
N ARG A 187 9.51 -29.37 -5.29
CA ARG A 187 10.79 -28.75 -4.94
C ARG A 187 12.01 -29.56 -5.37
N LEU A 188 11.85 -30.87 -5.49
CA LEU A 188 12.90 -31.76 -6.00
C LEU A 188 12.82 -31.91 -7.51
N ARG A 189 11.59 -31.96 -8.03
CA ARG A 189 11.32 -32.15 -9.45
C ARG A 189 10.21 -31.19 -9.91
N PRO A 190 10.55 -30.11 -10.63
CA PRO A 190 9.53 -29.19 -11.12
C PRO A 190 8.56 -29.92 -12.05
N ASN A 191 7.29 -29.52 -12.02
CA ASN A 191 6.33 -29.96 -13.03
C ASN A 191 6.70 -29.37 -14.41
N TRP A 192 6.06 -29.88 -15.47
CA TRP A 192 6.40 -29.48 -16.83
C TRP A 192 6.25 -27.98 -17.08
N ASP A 193 5.17 -27.36 -16.62
CA ASP A 193 4.98 -25.92 -16.80
C ASP A 193 6.07 -25.12 -16.08
N GLN A 194 6.40 -25.47 -14.84
CA GLN A 194 7.47 -24.82 -14.09
C GLN A 194 8.82 -24.97 -14.78
N TYR A 195 9.12 -26.17 -15.30
CA TYR A 195 10.35 -26.45 -16.04
C TYR A 195 10.44 -25.60 -17.32
N PHE A 196 9.38 -25.57 -18.14
CA PHE A 196 9.38 -24.81 -19.39
C PHE A 196 9.35 -23.30 -19.17
N MET A 197 8.67 -22.82 -18.14
CA MET A 197 8.72 -21.42 -17.75
C MET A 197 10.10 -21.01 -17.22
N GLN A 198 10.77 -21.85 -16.44
CA GLN A 198 12.17 -21.60 -16.04
C GLN A 198 13.10 -21.56 -17.26
N LEU A 199 12.88 -22.42 -18.26
CA LEU A 199 13.61 -22.37 -19.52
C LEU A 199 13.31 -21.09 -20.32
N ALA A 200 12.07 -20.60 -20.31
CA ALA A 200 11.71 -19.32 -20.93
C ALA A 200 12.43 -18.17 -20.24
N SER A 201 12.39 -18.11 -18.91
CA SER A 201 13.11 -17.09 -18.15
C SER A 201 14.62 -17.18 -18.33
N LEU A 202 15.20 -18.38 -18.49
CA LEU A 202 16.60 -18.56 -18.82
C LEU A 202 16.91 -18.05 -20.24
N ALA A 203 16.07 -18.35 -21.23
CA ALA A 203 16.20 -17.82 -22.58
C ALA A 203 16.13 -16.28 -22.58
N ALA A 204 15.27 -15.69 -21.76
CA ALA A 204 15.15 -14.23 -21.61
C ALA A 204 16.45 -13.56 -21.17
N GLN A 205 17.31 -14.25 -20.41
CA GLN A 205 18.61 -13.72 -20.01
C GLN A 205 19.57 -13.51 -21.20
N ARG A 206 19.33 -14.18 -22.34
CA ARG A 206 20.05 -13.95 -23.59
C ARG A 206 19.52 -12.76 -24.41
N SER A 207 18.41 -12.15 -23.97
CA SER A 207 17.87 -10.96 -24.61
C SER A 207 18.90 -9.84 -24.67
N ASN A 208 19.11 -9.31 -25.87
CA ASN A 208 19.95 -8.13 -26.08
C ASN A 208 19.12 -6.84 -26.25
N CYS A 209 17.79 -6.93 -26.16
CA CYS A 209 16.90 -5.79 -26.30
C CYS A 209 17.03 -4.83 -25.10
N MET A 210 17.18 -3.54 -25.40
CA MET A 210 17.35 -2.49 -24.37
C MET A 210 16.05 -2.08 -23.67
N LYS A 211 14.88 -2.58 -24.11
CA LYS A 211 13.57 -2.18 -23.55
C LYS A 211 12.97 -3.19 -22.59
N ARG A 212 13.15 -4.48 -22.85
CA ARG A 212 12.62 -5.55 -21.99
C ARG A 212 13.38 -6.83 -22.26
N ARG A 213 13.48 -7.71 -21.27
CA ARG A 213 13.97 -9.08 -21.43
C ARG A 213 12.78 -10.02 -21.44
N VAL A 214 12.55 -10.69 -22.55
CA VAL A 214 11.47 -11.66 -22.72
C VAL A 214 12.06 -12.92 -23.33
N GLY A 215 11.70 -14.07 -22.78
CA GLY A 215 12.01 -15.38 -23.31
C GLY A 215 10.76 -16.15 -23.66
N CYS A 216 10.95 -17.12 -24.56
CA CYS A 216 9.91 -17.99 -25.08
C CYS A 216 10.49 -19.38 -25.32
N VAL A 217 9.69 -20.42 -25.07
CA VAL A 217 10.03 -21.81 -25.35
C VAL A 217 8.84 -22.46 -26.03
N LEU A 218 9.10 -23.10 -27.16
CA LEU A 218 8.10 -23.90 -27.85
C LEU A 218 8.28 -25.37 -27.51
N VAL A 219 7.20 -26.05 -27.13
CA VAL A 219 7.23 -27.41 -26.61
C VAL A 219 6.22 -28.28 -27.34
N ARG A 220 6.56 -29.55 -27.55
CA ARG A 220 5.61 -30.60 -27.95
C ARG A 220 6.00 -31.91 -27.28
N GLU A 221 5.03 -32.69 -26.82
CA GLU A 221 5.27 -33.98 -26.15
C GLU A 221 6.31 -33.86 -25.01
N CYS A 222 6.24 -32.77 -24.24
CA CYS A 222 7.20 -32.43 -23.17
C CYS A 222 8.66 -32.32 -23.64
N ARG A 223 8.90 -31.98 -24.91
CA ARG A 223 10.22 -31.71 -25.48
C ARG A 223 10.28 -30.32 -26.09
N VAL A 224 11.38 -29.62 -25.84
CA VAL A 224 11.65 -28.31 -26.43
C VAL A 224 11.89 -28.47 -27.94
N ILE A 225 11.10 -27.77 -28.75
CA ILE A 225 11.26 -27.64 -30.20
C ILE A 225 12.26 -26.52 -30.50
N SER A 226 12.03 -25.36 -29.90
CA SER A 226 12.86 -24.16 -30.08
C SER A 226 12.78 -23.27 -28.84
N THR A 227 13.76 -22.40 -28.71
CA THR A 227 13.75 -21.30 -27.75
C THR A 227 13.83 -19.99 -28.50
N GLY A 228 13.29 -18.93 -27.92
CA GLY A 228 13.34 -17.59 -28.45
C GLY A 228 13.59 -16.59 -27.35
N TYR A 229 14.27 -15.52 -27.71
CA TYR A 229 14.45 -14.35 -26.86
C TYR A 229 14.41 -13.12 -27.75
N ASN A 230 13.98 -11.99 -27.18
CA ASN A 230 13.84 -10.78 -27.96
C ASN A 230 15.19 -10.10 -28.21
N GLY A 231 15.43 -9.66 -29.44
CA GLY A 231 16.71 -9.08 -29.84
C GLY A 231 16.83 -8.82 -31.35
N THR A 232 17.93 -8.20 -31.76
CA THR A 232 18.18 -7.92 -33.20
C THR A 232 18.40 -9.22 -34.00
N PRO A 233 18.04 -9.22 -35.30
CA PRO A 233 18.27 -10.34 -36.22
C PRO A 233 19.73 -10.80 -36.27
N ARG A 234 19.91 -12.06 -36.67
CA ARG A 234 21.23 -12.64 -36.89
C ARG A 234 22.07 -11.77 -37.83
N HIS A 235 23.38 -11.70 -37.56
CA HIS A 235 24.37 -10.95 -38.33
C HIS A 235 24.24 -9.41 -38.28
N LEU A 236 23.32 -8.86 -37.48
CA LEU A 236 23.29 -7.44 -37.14
C LEU A 236 23.94 -7.21 -35.77
N ALA A 237 24.39 -5.98 -35.51
CA ALA A 237 24.86 -5.58 -34.19
C ALA A 237 23.77 -5.83 -33.15
N ASN A 238 24.15 -6.25 -31.94
CA ASN A 238 23.16 -6.50 -30.90
C ASN A 238 22.49 -5.18 -30.49
N CYS A 239 21.23 -5.25 -30.03
CA CYS A 239 20.54 -4.02 -29.61
C CYS A 239 21.27 -3.29 -28.47
N ASN A 240 21.86 -4.02 -27.52
CA ASN A 240 22.70 -3.47 -26.44
C ASN A 240 24.07 -2.95 -26.90
N GLU A 241 24.44 -3.18 -28.16
CA GLU A 241 25.63 -2.63 -28.82
C GLU A 241 25.26 -1.47 -29.78
N GLY A 242 24.03 -0.96 -29.70
CA GLY A 242 23.54 0.11 -30.59
C GLY A 242 22.87 -0.37 -31.88
N GLY A 243 22.71 -1.68 -32.08
CA GLY A 243 22.17 -2.26 -33.32
C GLY A 243 20.70 -1.98 -33.61
N CYS A 244 19.96 -1.42 -32.66
CA CYS A 244 18.59 -0.95 -32.89
C CYS A 244 18.48 0.55 -32.52
N PRO A 245 18.46 1.47 -33.50
CA PRO A 245 18.38 2.90 -33.25
C PRO A 245 17.18 3.28 -32.38
N ARG A 246 16.00 2.71 -32.65
CA ARG A 246 14.79 2.94 -31.85
C ARG A 246 14.98 2.57 -30.37
N CYS A 247 15.52 1.39 -30.08
CA CYS A 247 15.66 0.95 -28.70
C CYS A 247 16.71 1.78 -27.94
N ASN A 248 17.71 2.33 -28.63
CA ASN A 248 18.80 3.12 -28.04
C ASN A 248 18.50 4.63 -27.94
N ARG A 249 17.38 5.12 -28.49
CA ARG A 249 16.99 6.55 -28.43
C ARG A 249 16.40 7.02 -27.09
N GLY A 250 16.39 6.18 -26.06
CA GLY A 250 15.88 6.55 -24.72
C GLY A 250 14.36 6.64 -24.60
N ASP A 251 13.60 6.47 -25.69
CA ASP A 251 12.13 6.53 -25.69
C ASP A 251 11.48 5.43 -24.81
N GLY A 252 10.24 5.64 -24.35
CA GLY A 252 9.49 4.64 -23.58
C GLY A 252 9.28 3.30 -24.33
N GLY A 253 9.02 2.22 -23.57
CA GLY A 253 8.52 0.96 -24.15
C GLY A 253 7.22 1.21 -24.94
N GLY A 254 7.03 0.54 -26.08
CA GLY A 254 5.82 0.70 -26.91
C GLY A 254 5.81 1.84 -27.94
N VAL A 255 6.72 2.82 -27.86
CA VAL A 255 6.79 3.93 -28.84
C VAL A 255 7.52 3.52 -30.12
N GLY A 256 6.92 3.75 -31.30
CA GLY A 256 7.60 3.53 -32.59
C GLY A 256 7.91 2.06 -32.90
N LEU A 257 7.05 1.13 -32.50
CA LEU A 257 7.24 -0.33 -32.68
C LEU A 257 7.51 -0.74 -34.13
N SER A 258 6.91 -0.06 -35.10
CA SER A 258 7.16 -0.29 -36.53
C SER A 258 8.61 -0.06 -36.97
N THR A 259 9.38 0.72 -36.20
CA THR A 259 10.81 1.00 -36.45
C THR A 259 11.75 0.17 -35.57
N CYS A 260 11.20 -0.72 -34.74
CA CYS A 260 12.00 -1.61 -33.91
C CYS A 260 12.65 -2.68 -34.78
N LEU A 261 13.97 -2.80 -34.70
CA LEU A 261 14.71 -3.87 -35.37
C LEU A 261 14.74 -5.16 -34.56
N CYS A 262 14.32 -5.13 -33.29
CA CYS A 262 14.32 -6.33 -32.45
C CYS A 262 13.11 -7.20 -32.77
N LEU A 263 13.34 -8.49 -33.00
CA LEU A 263 12.31 -9.52 -33.00
C LEU A 263 11.87 -9.81 -31.55
N HIS A 264 10.60 -10.11 -31.36
CA HIS A 264 10.07 -10.56 -30.08
C HIS A 264 10.45 -12.02 -29.83
N ALA A 265 10.35 -12.46 -28.57
CA ALA A 265 10.80 -13.78 -28.17
C ALA A 265 9.97 -14.89 -28.83
N GLU A 266 8.66 -14.67 -28.90
CA GLU A 266 7.67 -15.54 -29.54
C GLU A 266 7.97 -15.65 -31.03
N GLU A 267 8.18 -14.52 -31.71
CA GLU A 267 8.52 -14.49 -33.14
C GLU A 267 9.81 -15.27 -33.42
N ASN A 268 10.83 -15.06 -32.58
CA ASN A 268 12.11 -15.73 -32.71
C ASN A 268 11.94 -17.25 -32.51
N ALA A 269 11.22 -17.69 -31.48
CA ALA A 269 10.94 -19.10 -31.22
C ALA A 269 10.20 -19.76 -32.40
N LEU A 270 9.20 -19.06 -32.98
CA LEU A 270 8.44 -19.55 -34.13
C LEU A 270 9.29 -19.67 -35.40
N LEU A 271 10.15 -18.67 -35.67
CA LEU A 271 11.05 -18.68 -36.82
C LEU A 271 12.08 -19.81 -36.74
N GLU A 272 12.64 -20.06 -35.55
CA GLU A 272 13.62 -21.13 -35.32
C GLU A 272 12.99 -22.54 -35.40
N ALA A 273 11.73 -22.68 -34.99
CA ALA A 273 11.01 -23.95 -35.11
C ALA A 273 10.73 -24.30 -36.58
N GLY A 274 10.29 -23.32 -37.38
CA GLY A 274 9.79 -23.54 -38.73
C GLY A 274 8.45 -24.30 -38.73
N ARG A 275 7.64 -24.10 -39.77
CA ARG A 275 6.25 -24.58 -39.83
C ARG A 275 6.12 -26.10 -39.70
N GLU A 276 7.06 -26.89 -40.22
CA GLU A 276 6.97 -28.36 -40.24
C GLU A 276 7.08 -29.01 -38.85
N ARG A 277 7.75 -28.32 -37.91
CA ARG A 277 7.96 -28.81 -36.53
C ARG A 277 6.80 -28.46 -35.60
N ILE A 278 6.03 -27.43 -35.95
CA ILE A 278 4.82 -27.00 -35.24
C ILE A 278 3.65 -27.83 -35.74
N ARG A 279 3.10 -28.67 -34.87
CA ARG A 279 1.97 -29.56 -35.15
C ARG A 279 0.96 -29.48 -34.01
N GLU A 280 -0.19 -30.11 -34.21
CA GLU A 280 -1.23 -30.22 -33.18
C GLU A 280 -0.66 -30.71 -31.84
N GLY A 281 -1.02 -30.04 -30.75
CA GLY A 281 -0.48 -30.27 -29.41
C GLY A 281 0.79 -29.48 -29.07
N ALA A 282 1.25 -28.56 -29.93
CA ALA A 282 2.35 -27.65 -29.59
C ALA A 282 1.89 -26.57 -28.59
N ILE A 283 2.70 -26.34 -27.56
CA ILE A 283 2.46 -25.38 -26.48
C ILE A 283 3.59 -24.36 -26.47
N LEU A 284 3.24 -23.08 -26.38
CA LEU A 284 4.19 -21.97 -26.28
C LEU A 284 4.21 -21.44 -24.84
N TYR A 285 5.40 -21.44 -24.22
CA TYR A 285 5.64 -20.87 -22.90
C TYR A 285 6.40 -19.55 -23.04
N CYS A 286 5.91 -18.45 -22.46
CA CYS A 286 6.55 -17.14 -22.56
C CYS A 286 6.48 -16.33 -21.26
N ASP A 287 7.48 -15.50 -20.96
CA ASP A 287 7.50 -14.75 -19.70
C ASP A 287 6.43 -13.63 -19.62
N THR A 288 5.92 -13.20 -20.77
CA THR A 288 4.95 -12.11 -20.87
C THR A 288 3.83 -12.54 -21.81
N CYS A 289 2.60 -12.10 -21.56
CA CYS A 289 1.51 -12.32 -22.50
C CYS A 289 1.89 -11.80 -23.90
N PRO A 290 1.71 -12.60 -24.98
CA PRO A 290 2.12 -12.19 -26.32
C PRO A 290 1.41 -10.91 -26.76
N CYS A 291 2.14 -9.99 -27.40
CA CYS A 291 1.52 -8.83 -28.01
C CYS A 291 0.68 -9.21 -29.23
N LEU A 292 -0.19 -8.29 -29.68
CA LEU A 292 -1.09 -8.51 -30.81
C LEU A 292 -0.39 -9.06 -32.07
N THR A 293 0.79 -8.53 -32.41
CA THR A 293 1.55 -8.98 -33.59
C THR A 293 2.09 -10.40 -33.43
N CYS A 294 2.50 -10.79 -32.22
CA CYS A 294 2.91 -12.15 -31.92
C CYS A 294 1.72 -13.09 -31.91
N THR A 295 0.60 -12.69 -31.31
CA THR A 295 -0.66 -13.44 -31.27
C THR A 295 -1.15 -13.83 -32.66
N VAL A 296 -1.16 -12.89 -33.61
CA VAL A 296 -1.53 -13.18 -35.02
C VAL A 296 -0.59 -14.24 -35.64
N LYS A 297 0.69 -14.24 -35.30
CA LYS A 297 1.66 -15.23 -35.80
C LYS A 297 1.48 -16.59 -35.13
N ILE A 298 1.23 -16.62 -33.83
CA ILE A 298 0.98 -17.81 -33.02
C ILE A 298 -0.23 -18.58 -33.55
N THR A 299 -1.33 -17.87 -33.83
CA THR A 299 -2.55 -18.48 -34.38
C THR A 299 -2.32 -19.07 -35.78
N GLN A 300 -1.60 -18.35 -36.65
CA GLN A 300 -1.33 -18.78 -38.02
C GLN A 300 -0.49 -20.08 -38.11
N VAL A 301 0.40 -20.32 -37.16
CA VAL A 301 1.30 -21.49 -37.17
C VAL A 301 0.72 -22.73 -36.50
N GLY A 302 -0.45 -22.64 -35.86
CA GLY A 302 -1.18 -23.77 -35.29
C GLY A 302 -0.72 -24.20 -33.89
N ILE A 303 -0.35 -23.23 -33.03
CA ILE A 303 -0.14 -23.49 -31.60
C ILE A 303 -1.47 -23.84 -30.93
N SER A 304 -1.49 -24.85 -30.07
CA SER A 304 -2.71 -25.29 -29.37
C SER A 304 -2.92 -24.58 -28.04
N GLU A 305 -1.84 -24.18 -27.37
CA GLU A 305 -1.89 -23.50 -26.07
C GLU A 305 -0.73 -22.52 -25.88
N VAL A 306 -1.02 -21.37 -25.27
CA VAL A 306 -0.05 -20.37 -24.83
C VAL A 306 -0.11 -20.28 -23.31
N VAL A 307 1.03 -20.48 -22.67
CA VAL A 307 1.21 -20.38 -21.22
C VAL A 307 2.14 -19.21 -20.93
N TYR A 308 1.73 -18.26 -20.08
CA TYR A 308 2.52 -17.06 -19.80
C TYR A 308 2.62 -16.71 -18.31
N SER A 309 3.68 -16.03 -17.84
CA SER A 309 3.77 -15.65 -16.41
C SER A 309 3.31 -14.24 -16.08
N GLN A 310 3.72 -13.22 -16.86
CA GLN A 310 3.40 -11.81 -16.58
C GLN A 310 2.34 -11.26 -17.54
N GLY A 311 1.35 -10.55 -17.01
CA GLY A 311 0.38 -9.80 -17.81
C GLY A 311 0.99 -8.59 -18.52
N TYR A 312 0.29 -8.07 -19.53
CA TYR A 312 0.63 -6.91 -20.33
C TYR A 312 -0.59 -6.06 -20.70
N ASN A 313 -0.38 -4.82 -21.15
CA ASN A 313 -1.46 -3.86 -21.40
C ASN A 313 -2.47 -4.28 -22.51
N MET A 314 -2.16 -5.34 -23.27
CA MET A 314 -2.96 -5.82 -24.42
C MET A 314 -3.58 -7.21 -24.19
N ASP A 315 -3.61 -7.70 -22.94
CA ASP A 315 -4.00 -9.09 -22.63
C ASP A 315 -5.40 -9.44 -23.13
N LYS A 316 -6.35 -8.50 -23.07
CA LYS A 316 -7.74 -8.71 -23.53
C LYS A 316 -7.82 -8.92 -25.04
N ASP A 317 -7.11 -8.12 -25.82
CA ASP A 317 -7.14 -8.20 -27.28
C ASP A 317 -6.42 -9.46 -27.78
N SER A 318 -5.28 -9.79 -27.17
CA SER A 318 -4.57 -11.05 -27.46
C SER A 318 -5.41 -12.28 -27.07
N ALA A 319 -6.07 -12.26 -25.91
CA ALA A 319 -6.96 -13.34 -25.48
C ALA A 319 -8.13 -13.54 -26.45
N ALA A 320 -8.80 -12.46 -26.86
CA ALA A 320 -9.92 -12.53 -27.79
C ALA A 320 -9.55 -13.16 -29.15
N ILE A 321 -8.37 -12.84 -29.69
CA ILE A 321 -7.88 -13.43 -30.95
C ILE A 321 -7.52 -14.91 -30.76
N LEU A 322 -6.80 -15.25 -29.69
CA LEU A 322 -6.42 -16.64 -29.41
C LEU A 322 -7.65 -17.53 -29.22
N GLU A 323 -8.63 -17.06 -28.45
CA GLU A 323 -9.90 -17.75 -28.23
C GLU A 323 -10.68 -17.96 -29.53
N SER A 324 -10.80 -16.90 -30.35
CA SER A 324 -11.46 -16.98 -31.67
C SER A 324 -10.77 -17.96 -32.63
N ALA A 325 -9.46 -18.16 -32.47
CA ALA A 325 -8.66 -19.09 -33.25
C ALA A 325 -8.59 -20.51 -32.65
N GLY A 326 -9.24 -20.77 -31.50
CA GLY A 326 -9.20 -22.06 -30.81
C GLY A 326 -7.90 -22.36 -30.07
N VAL A 327 -7.07 -21.35 -29.79
CA VAL A 327 -5.83 -21.47 -29.02
C VAL A 327 -6.10 -21.16 -27.56
N ARG A 328 -5.79 -22.09 -26.66
CA ARG A 328 -5.99 -21.87 -25.21
C ARG A 328 -4.94 -20.91 -24.68
N LEU A 329 -5.35 -19.89 -23.92
CA LEU A 329 -4.44 -18.98 -23.22
C LEU A 329 -4.54 -19.24 -21.72
N ARG A 330 -3.40 -19.43 -21.05
CA ARG A 330 -3.35 -19.71 -19.61
C ARG A 330 -2.21 -18.95 -18.94
N GLN A 331 -2.51 -18.27 -17.84
CA GLN A 331 -1.47 -17.68 -17.01
C GLN A 331 -0.89 -18.75 -16.06
N PHE A 332 0.43 -18.86 -16.02
CA PHE A 332 1.18 -19.69 -15.09
C PHE A 332 1.76 -18.83 -13.97
N SER A 333 1.20 -19.02 -12.77
CA SER A 333 1.75 -18.47 -11.53
C SER A 333 2.53 -19.58 -10.82
N PRO A 334 3.86 -19.45 -10.63
CA PRO A 334 4.64 -20.47 -9.92
C PRO A 334 4.09 -20.63 -8.49
N LYS A 335 3.80 -21.87 -8.06
CA LYS A 335 3.39 -22.19 -6.68
C LYS A 335 4.44 -21.84 -5.62
N PHE A 336 5.66 -21.48 -6.03
CA PHE A 336 6.77 -21.22 -5.12
C PHE A 336 6.60 -19.95 -4.28
N PHE A 337 5.68 -19.06 -4.64
CA PHE A 337 5.26 -17.90 -3.85
C PHE A 337 3.84 -17.49 -4.25
N ALA A 338 2.86 -18.42 -4.28
CA ALA A 338 1.47 -17.98 -4.43
C ALA A 338 1.11 -17.21 -3.15
N MET A 339 1.16 -15.87 -3.22
CA MET A 339 0.59 -15.06 -2.16
C MET A 339 -0.88 -15.46 -2.03
N PRO A 340 -1.37 -15.76 -0.83
CA PRO A 340 -2.77 -16.07 -0.65
C PRO A 340 -3.64 -14.94 -1.23
N THR A 341 -4.71 -15.30 -1.92
CA THR A 341 -5.58 -14.33 -2.57
C THR A 341 -6.69 -13.86 -1.63
N VAL A 342 -7.14 -12.63 -1.83
CA VAL A 342 -8.36 -12.07 -1.25
C VAL A 342 -9.21 -11.48 -2.35
N HIS A 343 -10.51 -11.76 -2.31
CA HIS A 343 -11.44 -11.22 -3.28
C HIS A 343 -11.86 -9.81 -2.88
N LEU A 344 -11.68 -8.86 -3.79
CA LEU A 344 -12.05 -7.47 -3.59
C LEU A 344 -13.13 -7.08 -4.60
N LEU A 345 -14.22 -6.51 -4.11
CA LEU A 345 -15.30 -6.06 -4.98
C LEU A 345 -14.89 -4.83 -5.79
N ASP A 346 -14.90 -4.96 -7.12
CA ASP A 346 -14.65 -3.86 -8.07
C ASP A 346 -15.96 -3.10 -8.34
N TYR A 347 -16.51 -2.45 -7.32
CA TYR A 347 -17.60 -1.52 -7.52
C TYR A 347 -17.03 -0.10 -7.45
N VAL A 348 -17.14 0.62 -8.57
CA VAL A 348 -16.41 1.87 -8.75
C VAL A 348 -17.05 2.98 -7.91
N ALA A 349 -16.40 3.34 -6.80
CA ALA A 349 -16.48 4.67 -6.21
C ALA A 349 -15.21 4.93 -5.36
N GLY A 350 -14.18 5.53 -5.94
CA GLY A 350 -13.08 6.17 -5.21
C GLY A 350 -11.70 5.51 -5.34
N ASN A 351 -10.84 5.72 -4.35
CA ASN A 351 -9.45 5.24 -4.31
C ASN A 351 -9.36 3.80 -3.80
N ILE A 352 -9.60 2.83 -4.68
CA ILE A 352 -9.41 1.41 -4.36
C ILE A 352 -7.92 1.03 -4.38
N ARG A 353 -7.07 1.80 -5.07
CA ARG A 353 -5.64 1.50 -5.25
C ARG A 353 -4.89 1.41 -3.92
N SER A 354 -5.17 2.32 -2.98
CA SER A 354 -4.51 2.27 -1.66
C SER A 354 -4.85 1.00 -0.88
N LEU A 355 -6.07 0.47 -1.00
CA LEU A 355 -6.44 -0.79 -0.39
C LEU A 355 -5.73 -1.98 -1.05
N VAL A 356 -5.64 -1.99 -2.39
CA VAL A 356 -4.87 -3.01 -3.12
C VAL A 356 -3.40 -3.01 -2.68
N ASN A 357 -2.79 -1.83 -2.60
CA ASN A 357 -1.40 -1.69 -2.16
C ASN A 357 -1.22 -2.12 -0.70
N ALA A 358 -2.19 -1.82 0.18
CA ALA A 358 -2.16 -2.26 1.57
C ALA A 358 -2.25 -3.79 1.69
N ILE A 359 -3.13 -4.43 0.90
CA ILE A 359 -3.26 -5.90 0.82
C ILE A 359 -1.95 -6.53 0.32
N ASN A 360 -1.36 -5.97 -0.74
CA ASN A 360 -0.07 -6.42 -1.28
C ASN A 360 1.05 -6.26 -0.24
N GLN A 361 1.07 -5.14 0.49
CA GLN A 361 2.08 -4.86 1.52
C GLN A 361 2.05 -5.86 2.68
N VAL A 362 0.88 -6.43 3.00
CA VAL A 362 0.73 -7.46 4.04
C VAL A 362 0.85 -8.90 3.52
N GLY A 363 1.24 -9.07 2.25
CA GLY A 363 1.60 -10.37 1.66
C GLY A 363 0.44 -11.15 1.03
N TYR A 364 -0.61 -10.46 0.58
CA TYR A 364 -1.76 -11.05 -0.11
C TYR A 364 -1.89 -10.47 -1.53
N GLU A 365 -2.52 -11.20 -2.44
CA GLU A 365 -2.84 -10.70 -3.78
C GLU A 365 -4.35 -10.46 -3.91
N VAL A 366 -4.74 -9.45 -4.68
CA VAL A 366 -6.15 -9.12 -4.92
C VAL A 366 -6.67 -9.87 -6.14
N GLU A 367 -7.75 -10.62 -5.93
CA GLU A 367 -8.58 -11.18 -6.98
C GLU A 367 -9.85 -10.33 -7.12
N TRP A 368 -10.16 -9.89 -8.34
CA TRP A 368 -11.25 -8.93 -8.56
C TRP A 368 -12.59 -9.64 -8.74
N VAL A 369 -13.58 -9.24 -7.94
CA VAL A 369 -14.98 -9.65 -8.12
C VAL A 369 -15.63 -8.65 -9.06
N LYS A 370 -15.88 -9.07 -10.30
CA LYS A 370 -16.47 -8.23 -11.37
C LYS A 370 -17.90 -8.60 -11.68
N SER A 371 -18.31 -9.80 -11.28
CA SER A 371 -19.65 -10.33 -11.45
C SER A 371 -20.15 -10.97 -10.15
N PRO A 372 -21.48 -11.02 -9.93
CA PRO A 372 -22.10 -11.73 -8.80
C PRO A 372 -21.62 -13.17 -8.62
N GLU A 373 -21.29 -13.86 -9.71
CA GLU A 373 -20.82 -15.24 -9.73
C GLU A 373 -19.43 -15.39 -9.08
N ASP A 374 -18.56 -14.39 -9.22
CA ASP A 374 -17.21 -14.40 -8.66
C ASP A 374 -17.23 -14.42 -7.11
N VAL A 375 -18.29 -13.88 -6.50
CA VAL A 375 -18.46 -13.88 -5.03
C VAL A 375 -18.49 -15.29 -4.46
N LYS A 376 -19.02 -16.27 -5.21
CA LYS A 376 -19.12 -17.66 -4.75
C LYS A 376 -17.75 -18.32 -4.60
N ASN A 377 -16.80 -17.91 -5.44
CA ASN A 377 -15.43 -18.41 -5.44
C ASN A 377 -14.56 -17.75 -4.37
N ALA A 378 -15.02 -16.65 -3.77
CA ALA A 378 -14.28 -15.95 -2.73
C ALA A 378 -14.12 -16.82 -1.47
N ASP A 379 -12.88 -17.04 -1.03
CA ASP A 379 -12.58 -17.59 0.29
C ASP A 379 -12.59 -16.50 1.37
N LYS A 380 -12.18 -15.28 1.00
CA LYS A 380 -12.22 -14.07 1.83
C LYS A 380 -12.70 -12.94 0.94
N LEU A 381 -13.70 -12.19 1.40
CA LEU A 381 -14.29 -11.09 0.65
C LEU A 381 -14.07 -9.78 1.40
N ILE A 382 -13.57 -8.77 0.70
CA ILE A 382 -13.52 -7.40 1.18
C ILE A 382 -14.51 -6.57 0.35
N LEU A 383 -15.44 -5.93 1.04
CA LEU A 383 -16.30 -4.89 0.50
C LEU A 383 -15.73 -3.53 0.92
N PRO A 384 -14.96 -2.86 0.04
CA PRO A 384 -14.54 -1.48 0.30
C PRO A 384 -15.75 -0.56 0.29
N GLY A 385 -15.59 0.70 0.64
CA GLY A 385 -16.58 1.68 0.20
C GLY A 385 -16.30 3.11 0.58
N VAL A 386 -16.35 3.97 -0.44
CA VAL A 386 -16.17 5.42 -0.33
C VAL A 386 -17.37 6.09 -0.98
N GLY A 387 -17.79 7.23 -0.42
CA GLY A 387 -18.80 8.09 -1.01
C GLY A 387 -20.18 7.94 -0.39
N HIS A 388 -21.20 8.31 -1.17
CA HIS A 388 -22.58 8.40 -0.71
C HIS A 388 -23.22 7.00 -0.55
N PHE A 389 -23.79 6.71 0.62
CA PHE A 389 -24.43 5.44 0.97
C PHE A 389 -25.43 4.99 -0.09
N GLY A 390 -26.39 5.86 -0.44
CA GLY A 390 -27.44 5.53 -1.42
C GLY A 390 -26.87 5.22 -2.81
N HIS A 391 -25.80 5.90 -3.22
CA HIS A 391 -25.17 5.66 -4.52
C HIS A 391 -24.49 4.29 -4.52
N CYS A 392 -23.70 4.00 -3.49
CA CYS A 392 -23.02 2.72 -3.31
C CYS A 392 -24.01 1.54 -3.34
N LEU A 393 -25.00 1.55 -2.45
CA LEU A 393 -25.94 0.43 -2.29
C LEU A 393 -26.82 0.25 -3.54
N SER A 394 -27.23 1.34 -4.20
CA SER A 394 -27.97 1.26 -5.46
C SER A 394 -27.15 0.63 -6.59
N GLN A 395 -25.84 0.87 -6.65
CA GLN A 395 -24.96 0.23 -7.63
C GLN A 395 -24.76 -1.26 -7.32
N LEU A 396 -24.61 -1.62 -6.04
CA LEU A 396 -24.51 -3.02 -5.61
C LEU A 396 -25.81 -3.79 -5.92
N GLU A 397 -26.96 -3.16 -5.73
CA GLU A 397 -28.27 -3.75 -6.05
C GLU A 397 -28.44 -3.92 -7.56
N LYS A 398 -28.20 -2.87 -8.35
CA LYS A 398 -28.26 -2.93 -9.83
C LYS A 398 -27.29 -3.96 -10.41
N GLY A 399 -26.11 -4.10 -9.80
CA GLY A 399 -25.12 -5.10 -10.15
C GLY A 399 -25.44 -6.52 -9.68
N GLY A 400 -26.48 -6.72 -8.86
CA GLY A 400 -26.88 -8.03 -8.36
C GLY A 400 -25.97 -8.61 -7.26
N PHE A 401 -25.12 -7.79 -6.61
CA PHE A 401 -24.13 -8.26 -5.63
C PHE A 401 -24.71 -8.49 -4.23
N LEU A 402 -25.82 -7.84 -3.87
CA LEU A 402 -26.38 -7.92 -2.50
C LEU A 402 -26.77 -9.35 -2.09
N GLY A 403 -27.36 -10.13 -3.00
CA GLY A 403 -27.71 -11.54 -2.75
C GLY A 403 -26.47 -12.42 -2.48
N PRO A 404 -25.52 -12.50 -3.41
CA PRO A 404 -24.27 -13.24 -3.23
C PRO A 404 -23.46 -12.84 -1.99
N ILE A 405 -23.42 -11.56 -1.63
CA ILE A 405 -22.74 -11.10 -0.40
C ILE A 405 -23.43 -11.69 0.84
N ARG A 406 -24.77 -11.69 0.90
CA ARG A 406 -25.52 -12.32 2.00
C ARG A 406 -25.26 -13.82 2.07
N GLU A 407 -25.18 -14.50 0.92
CA GLU A 407 -24.86 -15.93 0.84
C GLU A 407 -23.45 -16.23 1.35
N HIS A 408 -22.44 -15.43 0.94
CA HIS A 408 -21.06 -15.54 1.41
C HIS A 408 -20.95 -15.40 2.94
N ILE A 409 -21.62 -14.39 3.50
CA ILE A 409 -21.66 -14.17 4.95
C ILE A 409 -22.36 -15.33 5.65
N SER A 410 -23.51 -15.78 5.14
CA SER A 410 -24.30 -16.87 5.73
C SER A 410 -23.59 -18.22 5.66
N ALA A 411 -22.71 -18.42 4.67
CA ALA A 411 -21.84 -19.59 4.56
C ALA A 411 -20.68 -19.60 5.57
N GLY A 412 -20.54 -18.56 6.41
CA GLY A 412 -19.49 -18.48 7.42
C GLY A 412 -18.11 -18.10 6.87
N LYS A 413 -18.04 -17.65 5.60
CA LYS A 413 -16.77 -17.25 4.97
C LYS A 413 -16.33 -15.84 5.41
N PRO A 414 -15.04 -15.58 5.67
CA PRO A 414 -14.56 -14.28 6.10
C PRO A 414 -15.04 -13.12 5.22
N PHE A 415 -15.59 -12.09 5.85
CA PHE A 415 -16.07 -10.87 5.22
C PHE A 415 -15.55 -9.65 5.98
N MET A 416 -14.99 -8.68 5.24
CA MET A 416 -14.58 -7.38 5.78
C MET A 416 -15.32 -6.24 5.07
N GLY A 417 -16.02 -5.40 5.83
CA GLY A 417 -16.63 -4.16 5.32
C GLY A 417 -15.82 -2.93 5.75
N ILE A 418 -15.44 -2.06 4.81
CA ILE A 418 -14.69 -0.83 5.10
C ILE A 418 -15.54 0.40 4.79
N CYS A 419 -15.68 1.31 5.76
CA CYS A 419 -16.43 2.56 5.67
C CYS A 419 -17.87 2.32 5.16
N VAL A 420 -18.20 2.63 3.91
CA VAL A 420 -19.55 2.32 3.38
C VAL A 420 -19.81 0.81 3.34
N GLY A 421 -18.77 -0.03 3.22
CA GLY A 421 -18.88 -1.48 3.33
C GLY A 421 -19.27 -1.96 4.74
N LEU A 422 -18.85 -1.25 5.80
CA LEU A 422 -19.38 -1.48 7.15
C LEU A 422 -20.84 -1.00 7.22
N GLN A 423 -21.11 0.21 6.72
CA GLN A 423 -22.43 0.81 6.74
C GLN A 423 -23.48 -0.04 6.00
N ALA A 424 -23.08 -0.72 4.93
CA ALA A 424 -23.92 -1.64 4.18
C ALA A 424 -24.46 -2.80 5.05
N LEU A 425 -23.81 -3.15 6.18
CA LEU A 425 -24.31 -4.20 7.08
C LEU A 425 -25.55 -3.76 7.90
N PHE A 426 -25.76 -2.45 8.03
CA PHE A 426 -26.84 -1.85 8.80
C PHE A 426 -28.18 -1.86 8.03
N GLN A 427 -29.23 -1.39 8.69
CA GLN A 427 -30.58 -1.35 8.11
C GLN A 427 -30.72 -0.27 7.03
N GLY A 428 -30.07 0.87 7.21
CA GLY A 428 -30.12 2.02 6.31
C GLY A 428 -29.34 3.21 6.87
N SER A 429 -29.35 4.33 6.15
CA SER A 429 -28.65 5.56 6.50
C SER A 429 -29.53 6.78 6.30
N GLU A 430 -29.47 7.76 7.21
CA GLU A 430 -30.07 9.09 7.04
C GLU A 430 -29.54 9.85 5.83
N GLU A 431 -28.37 9.46 5.30
CA GLU A 431 -27.81 10.03 4.08
C GLU A 431 -28.72 9.78 2.86
N ASP A 432 -29.35 8.60 2.78
CA ASP A 432 -30.38 8.30 1.78
C ASP A 432 -31.45 7.37 2.39
N PRO A 433 -32.54 7.94 2.97
CA PRO A 433 -33.57 7.17 3.66
C PRO A 433 -34.33 6.18 2.77
N ASN A 434 -34.24 6.31 1.44
CA ASN A 434 -34.99 5.47 0.50
C ASN A 434 -34.23 4.18 0.13
N VAL A 435 -32.92 4.11 0.40
CA VAL A 435 -32.08 2.98 0.02
C VAL A 435 -31.81 2.12 1.26
N PRO A 436 -32.23 0.84 1.27
CA PRO A 436 -31.95 -0.05 2.39
C PRO A 436 -30.50 -0.57 2.35
N GLY A 437 -29.95 -0.89 3.52
CA GLY A 437 -28.73 -1.68 3.64
C GLY A 437 -29.01 -3.19 3.52
N LEU A 438 -28.01 -4.01 3.86
CA LEU A 438 -28.14 -5.47 3.90
C LEU A 438 -29.10 -5.93 5.01
N GLY A 439 -29.26 -5.11 6.06
CA GLY A 439 -30.20 -5.36 7.17
C GLY A 439 -29.74 -6.42 8.16
N LEU A 440 -28.42 -6.67 8.27
CA LEU A 440 -27.85 -7.64 9.22
C LEU A 440 -27.77 -7.08 10.64
N ILE A 441 -27.75 -5.76 10.78
CA ILE A 441 -27.74 -5.03 12.05
C ILE A 441 -28.94 -4.07 12.05
N PRO A 442 -29.90 -4.22 12.98
CA PRO A 442 -31.13 -3.42 13.01
C PRO A 442 -30.91 -2.03 13.63
N ILE A 443 -29.86 -1.33 13.18
CA ILE A 443 -29.52 0.03 13.58
C ILE A 443 -29.51 0.88 12.30
N HIS A 444 -29.98 2.13 12.41
CA HIS A 444 -29.87 3.13 11.36
C HIS A 444 -28.66 4.03 11.60
N ILE A 445 -27.93 4.33 10.52
CA ILE A 445 -26.81 5.26 10.53
C ILE A 445 -27.35 6.69 10.54
N GLN A 446 -26.81 7.53 11.42
CA GLN A 446 -27.26 8.90 11.66
C GLN A 446 -26.18 9.91 11.26
N LYS A 447 -26.60 11.12 10.90
CA LYS A 447 -25.66 12.22 10.71
C LYS A 447 -25.11 12.69 12.06
N PHE A 448 -23.83 13.04 12.12
CA PHE A 448 -23.30 13.71 13.32
C PHE A 448 -23.96 15.08 13.54
N ASP A 449 -24.14 15.43 14.81
CA ASP A 449 -24.54 16.77 15.21
C ASP A 449 -23.40 17.78 14.93
N ASP A 450 -23.74 18.90 14.32
CA ASP A 450 -22.80 19.95 13.89
C ASP A 450 -22.87 21.21 14.78
N LEU A 451 -23.55 21.15 15.94
CA LEU A 451 -23.67 22.27 16.87
C LEU A 451 -22.37 22.56 17.63
N THR A 452 -21.63 21.53 18.03
CA THR A 452 -20.43 21.66 18.89
C THR A 452 -19.13 21.27 18.21
N LYS A 453 -19.19 20.78 16.98
CA LYS A 453 -18.04 20.24 16.23
C LYS A 453 -18.26 20.36 14.73
N SER A 454 -17.16 20.28 13.99
CA SER A 454 -17.20 20.30 12.54
C SER A 454 -17.83 19.02 11.97
N VAL A 455 -18.51 19.05 10.83
CA VAL A 455 -18.98 17.84 10.14
C VAL A 455 -18.74 18.02 8.64
N PRO A 456 -18.04 17.10 7.94
CA PRO A 456 -17.65 15.73 8.31
C PRO A 456 -16.58 15.60 9.42
N HIS A 457 -16.59 14.44 10.09
CA HIS A 457 -15.48 13.98 10.94
C HIS A 457 -14.31 13.59 10.04
N ILE A 458 -13.26 14.43 10.00
CA ILE A 458 -12.04 14.22 9.21
C ILE A 458 -10.81 14.22 10.14
N GLY A 459 -10.26 13.05 10.40
CA GLY A 459 -9.00 12.92 11.11
C GLY A 459 -8.82 11.59 11.82
N TRP A 460 -7.96 11.60 12.83
CA TRP A 460 -7.47 10.39 13.47
C TRP A 460 -8.09 10.22 14.85
N ASN A 461 -8.84 9.14 15.04
CA ASN A 461 -9.54 8.84 16.29
C ASN A 461 -9.21 7.42 16.77
N SER A 462 -9.64 7.07 17.98
CA SER A 462 -9.40 5.76 18.57
C SER A 462 -10.28 4.66 17.95
N ALA A 463 -10.04 3.41 18.34
CA ALA A 463 -11.00 2.32 18.22
C ALA A 463 -10.87 1.49 19.52
N LEU A 464 -11.63 1.88 20.55
CA LEU A 464 -11.54 1.40 21.92
C LEU A 464 -12.52 0.26 22.15
N ASN A 465 -12.04 -0.89 22.59
CA ASN A 465 -12.89 -2.06 22.78
C ASN A 465 -13.83 -1.89 23.99
N THR A 466 -15.07 -2.35 23.84
CA THR A 466 -16.11 -2.27 24.87
C THR A 466 -16.31 -3.61 25.59
N GLY A 467 -17.04 -3.57 26.72
CA GLY A 467 -17.46 -4.78 27.46
C GLY A 467 -16.30 -5.68 27.94
N ASP A 468 -16.52 -6.99 27.88
CA ASP A 468 -15.55 -8.03 28.28
C ASP A 468 -14.32 -8.09 27.36
N ALA A 469 -14.37 -7.44 26.19
CA ALA A 469 -13.27 -7.35 25.24
C ALA A 469 -12.28 -6.22 25.57
N LYS A 470 -12.45 -5.47 26.67
CA LYS A 470 -11.52 -4.40 27.08
C LYS A 470 -10.07 -4.86 27.25
N GLU A 471 -9.86 -6.13 27.61
CA GLU A 471 -8.53 -6.71 27.83
C GLU A 471 -7.97 -7.44 26.58
N GLN A 472 -8.74 -7.51 25.50
CA GLN A 472 -8.38 -8.24 24.28
C GLN A 472 -8.45 -7.31 23.07
N SER A 473 -7.44 -7.32 22.22
CA SER A 473 -7.54 -6.77 20.87
C SER A 473 -8.37 -7.70 20.00
N PHE A 474 -9.30 -7.18 19.19
CA PHE A 474 -9.83 -7.95 18.07
C PHE A 474 -9.37 -7.38 16.73
N TYR A 475 -8.95 -8.27 15.82
CA TYR A 475 -8.33 -7.96 14.53
C TYR A 475 -7.22 -6.88 14.60
N GLY A 476 -6.33 -6.99 15.60
CA GLY A 476 -5.13 -6.14 15.70
C GLY A 476 -5.38 -4.69 16.14
N LEU A 477 -6.61 -4.35 16.54
CA LEU A 477 -6.95 -3.03 17.08
C LEU A 477 -6.31 -2.79 18.45
N ARG A 478 -5.61 -1.68 18.61
CA ARG A 478 -4.96 -1.26 19.87
C ARG A 478 -5.56 0.03 20.41
N PRO A 479 -5.79 0.15 21.73
CA PRO A 479 -6.26 1.40 22.37
C PRO A 479 -5.32 2.58 22.23
N SER A 480 -4.00 2.34 22.10
CA SER A 480 -2.98 3.37 21.93
C SER A 480 -2.84 3.87 20.49
N SER A 481 -3.36 3.11 19.52
CA SER A 481 -3.28 3.43 18.10
C SER A 481 -4.40 4.38 17.67
N LYS A 482 -4.16 5.11 16.57
CA LYS A 482 -5.15 6.00 15.95
C LYS A 482 -5.43 5.56 14.53
N TYR A 483 -6.69 5.64 14.13
CA TYR A 483 -7.21 5.25 12.82
C TYR A 483 -7.86 6.44 12.13
N TYR A 484 -7.79 6.46 10.80
CA TYR A 484 -8.27 7.58 9.99
C TYR A 484 -9.76 7.43 9.64
N TYR A 485 -10.57 8.37 10.14
CA TYR A 485 -12.00 8.50 9.91
C TYR A 485 -12.27 9.70 8.99
N VAL A 486 -13.18 9.52 8.03
CA VAL A 486 -13.52 10.54 7.03
C VAL A 486 -15.00 10.40 6.59
N HIS A 487 -15.92 10.82 7.46
CA HIS A 487 -17.37 10.57 7.28
C HIS A 487 -18.27 11.62 7.96
N SER A 488 -19.45 11.86 7.39
CA SER A 488 -20.49 12.70 8.02
C SER A 488 -21.51 11.90 8.82
N TYR A 489 -21.64 10.61 8.53
CA TYR A 489 -22.66 9.72 9.04
C TYR A 489 -22.02 8.54 9.77
N ALA A 490 -22.58 8.13 10.89
CA ALA A 490 -22.06 7.05 11.73
C ALA A 490 -23.19 6.28 12.42
N ALA A 491 -22.95 5.02 12.77
CA ALA A 491 -23.79 4.30 13.69
C ALA A 491 -23.41 4.70 15.12
N LEU A 492 -24.31 5.44 15.81
CA LEU A 492 -24.10 5.84 17.20
C LEU A 492 -24.10 4.60 18.11
N TYR A 493 -23.23 4.61 19.12
CA TYR A 493 -23.06 3.47 20.00
C TYR A 493 -24.00 3.55 21.18
N GLU A 494 -24.74 2.46 21.42
CA GLU A 494 -25.56 2.28 22.62
C GLU A 494 -25.00 1.09 23.44
N PRO A 495 -24.50 1.33 24.66
CA PRO A 495 -23.89 0.28 25.47
C PRO A 495 -24.78 -0.93 25.71
N GLY A 496 -24.28 -2.12 25.37
CA GLY A 496 -24.94 -3.39 25.66
C GLY A 496 -26.07 -3.75 24.69
N VAL A 497 -26.30 -3.00 23.61
CA VAL A 497 -27.26 -3.37 22.56
C VAL A 497 -26.65 -4.41 21.63
N LEU A 498 -25.51 -4.09 21.01
CA LEU A 498 -24.84 -4.99 20.07
C LEU A 498 -24.17 -6.17 20.77
N GLU A 499 -23.63 -5.96 21.97
CA GLU A 499 -22.97 -7.00 22.75
C GLU A 499 -23.94 -8.13 23.14
N LYS A 500 -25.23 -7.82 23.39
CA LYS A 500 -26.27 -8.84 23.65
C LYS A 500 -26.47 -9.77 22.47
N ASP A 501 -26.26 -9.28 21.25
CA ASP A 501 -26.36 -10.05 20.01
C ASP A 501 -25.02 -10.71 19.60
N GLY A 502 -24.05 -10.72 20.52
CA GLY A 502 -22.75 -11.38 20.36
C GLY A 502 -21.74 -10.60 19.51
N TRP A 503 -21.95 -9.30 19.31
CA TRP A 503 -20.97 -8.45 18.63
C TRP A 503 -19.86 -7.99 19.59
N SER A 504 -18.62 -8.07 19.14
CA SER A 504 -17.52 -7.29 19.70
C SER A 504 -17.52 -5.91 19.04
N VAL A 505 -17.44 -4.85 19.83
CA VAL A 505 -17.51 -3.46 19.35
C VAL A 505 -16.26 -2.71 19.81
N ALA A 506 -15.72 -1.90 18.90
CA ALA A 506 -14.71 -0.90 19.20
C ALA A 506 -15.27 0.48 18.87
N THR A 507 -15.23 1.40 19.82
CA THR A 507 -15.85 2.72 19.74
C THR A 507 -14.84 3.84 19.61
N ALA A 508 -15.33 5.01 19.20
CA ALA A 508 -14.59 6.25 19.23
C ALA A 508 -15.54 7.37 19.63
N THR A 509 -15.00 8.42 20.25
CA THR A 509 -15.79 9.60 20.63
C THR A 509 -15.49 10.77 19.69
N TYR A 510 -16.53 11.37 19.12
CA TYR A 510 -16.43 12.61 18.35
C TYR A 510 -17.33 13.72 18.94
N GLY A 511 -16.70 14.71 19.56
CA GLY A 511 -17.38 15.66 20.44
C GLY A 511 -18.02 14.93 21.62
N GLU A 512 -19.34 15.02 21.73
CA GLU A 512 -20.12 14.35 22.78
C GLU A 512 -20.74 13.02 22.31
N GLN A 513 -20.57 12.66 21.03
CA GLN A 513 -21.19 11.46 20.45
C GLN A 513 -20.18 10.32 20.38
N GLU A 514 -20.50 9.22 21.07
CA GLU A 514 -19.80 7.94 20.92
C GLU A 514 -20.40 7.15 19.76
N PHE A 515 -19.55 6.60 18.90
CA PHE A 515 -19.97 5.88 17.70
C PHE A 515 -19.14 4.62 17.48
N ILE A 516 -19.66 3.75 16.62
CA ILE A 516 -19.05 2.49 16.27
C ILE A 516 -17.87 2.74 15.31
N GLY A 517 -16.65 2.47 15.79
CA GLY A 517 -15.42 2.54 15.01
C GLY A 517 -15.11 1.23 14.28
N ALA A 518 -15.36 0.08 14.92
CA ALA A 518 -15.30 -1.24 14.31
C ALA A 518 -16.22 -2.26 15.02
N ILE A 519 -16.62 -3.31 14.31
CA ILE A 519 -17.43 -4.41 14.85
C ILE A 519 -16.95 -5.76 14.36
N SER A 520 -17.25 -6.80 15.13
CA SER A 520 -16.93 -8.18 14.77
C SER A 520 -17.94 -9.17 15.34
N ARG A 521 -18.44 -10.09 14.51
CA ARG A 521 -19.30 -11.22 14.94
C ARG A 521 -19.15 -12.38 13.98
N GLY A 522 -18.87 -13.58 14.50
CA GLY A 522 -18.61 -14.75 13.66
C GLY A 522 -17.45 -14.49 12.68
N ASN A 523 -17.77 -14.57 11.38
CA ASN A 523 -16.91 -14.34 10.21
C ASN A 523 -16.91 -12.89 9.68
N ILE A 524 -17.69 -12.00 10.30
CA ILE A 524 -17.83 -10.60 9.89
C ILE A 524 -16.84 -9.74 10.68
N PHE A 525 -16.10 -8.92 9.96
CA PHE A 525 -15.36 -7.77 10.50
C PHE A 525 -15.79 -6.52 9.73
N GLY A 526 -15.89 -5.38 10.40
CA GLY A 526 -16.10 -4.12 9.69
C GLY A 526 -15.54 -2.93 10.43
N THR A 527 -15.05 -1.95 9.69
CA THR A 527 -14.41 -0.73 10.22
C THR A 527 -15.05 0.50 9.61
N GLN A 528 -15.38 1.50 10.42
CA GLN A 528 -15.85 2.80 9.95
C GLN A 528 -14.66 3.65 9.45
N PHE A 529 -13.49 3.47 10.07
CA PHE A 529 -12.24 4.03 9.58
C PHE A 529 -11.72 3.28 8.35
N HIS A 530 -10.81 3.93 7.62
CA HIS A 530 -10.10 3.37 6.47
C HIS A 530 -8.75 2.77 6.92
N PRO A 531 -8.63 1.43 7.09
CA PRO A 531 -7.38 0.83 7.52
C PRO A 531 -6.22 1.07 6.52
N GLU A 532 -6.49 1.08 5.22
CA GLU A 532 -5.52 1.41 4.17
C GLU A 532 -5.01 2.85 4.23
N LYS A 533 -5.69 3.73 5.00
CA LYS A 533 -5.29 5.12 5.27
C LYS A 533 -4.88 5.37 6.71
N SER A 534 -4.81 4.32 7.52
CA SER A 534 -4.49 4.42 8.94
C SER A 534 -3.00 4.14 9.24
N GLY A 535 -2.14 4.19 8.23
CA GLY A 535 -0.74 3.80 8.33
C GLY A 535 -0.57 2.36 8.83
N VAL A 536 0.51 2.11 9.56
CA VAL A 536 0.84 0.78 10.10
C VAL A 536 -0.25 0.20 11.00
N ALA A 537 -0.96 1.03 11.78
CA ALA A 537 -2.07 0.56 12.61
C ALA A 537 -3.21 -0.08 11.80
N GLY A 538 -3.51 0.47 10.62
CA GLY A 538 -4.50 -0.10 9.73
C GLY A 538 -3.99 -1.28 8.90
N LEU A 539 -2.72 -1.27 8.49
CA LEU A 539 -2.08 -2.43 7.87
C LEU A 539 -2.16 -3.66 8.80
N ARG A 540 -1.93 -3.46 10.10
CA ARG A 540 -2.09 -4.51 11.11
C ARG A 540 -3.52 -5.06 11.16
N ALA A 541 -4.54 -4.20 11.06
CA ALA A 541 -5.93 -4.62 11.03
C ALA A 541 -6.27 -5.46 9.78
N ILE A 542 -5.79 -5.02 8.61
CA ILE A 542 -5.94 -5.78 7.35
C ILE A 542 -5.22 -7.12 7.47
N ARG A 543 -3.98 -7.14 7.95
CA ARG A 543 -3.20 -8.38 8.15
C ARG A 543 -3.95 -9.34 9.07
N ALA A 544 -4.44 -8.87 10.22
CA ALA A 544 -5.15 -9.71 11.19
C ALA A 544 -6.44 -10.30 10.62
N PHE A 545 -7.19 -9.54 9.81
CA PHE A 545 -8.35 -10.07 9.08
C PHE A 545 -7.93 -11.18 8.11
N LEU A 546 -6.90 -10.92 7.29
CA LEU A 546 -6.45 -11.84 6.25
C LEU A 546 -5.83 -13.13 6.84
N THR A 547 -5.08 -13.04 7.94
CA THR A 547 -4.51 -14.21 8.62
C THR A 547 -5.50 -14.94 9.53
N GLY A 548 -6.66 -14.35 9.80
CA GLY A 548 -7.66 -14.90 10.72
C GLY A 548 -7.30 -14.75 12.19
N ASP A 549 -6.35 -13.88 12.55
CA ASP A 549 -5.93 -13.62 13.93
C ASP A 549 -6.95 -12.71 14.62
N LYS A 550 -8.10 -13.29 14.97
CA LYS A 550 -9.29 -12.56 15.44
C LYS A 550 -9.13 -11.91 16.81
N PHE A 551 -8.56 -12.60 17.80
CA PHE A 551 -8.39 -12.07 19.16
C PHE A 551 -6.94 -12.21 19.61
N GLN A 552 -6.39 -11.16 20.22
CA GLN A 552 -5.03 -11.12 20.74
C GLN A 552 -5.02 -10.47 22.13
N THR A 553 -4.35 -11.07 23.10
CA THR A 553 -4.14 -10.46 24.41
C THR A 553 -3.07 -9.36 24.29
N LEU A 554 -3.39 -8.15 24.75
CA LEU A 554 -2.44 -7.04 24.73
C LEU A 554 -1.66 -6.95 26.05
N PRO A 555 -0.38 -6.55 26.03
CA PRO A 555 0.37 -6.18 27.23
C PRO A 555 -0.33 -5.04 28.01
N GLN A 556 -0.25 -5.08 29.33
CA GLN A 556 -0.92 -4.13 30.22
C GLN A 556 -0.49 -2.67 29.98
N GLU A 557 0.74 -2.44 29.54
CA GLU A 557 1.27 -1.12 29.17
C GLU A 557 0.51 -0.48 27.99
N ILE A 558 0.12 -1.28 27.00
CA ILE A 558 -0.66 -0.82 25.83
C ILE A 558 -2.09 -0.48 26.24
N LEU A 559 -2.66 -1.26 27.16
CA LEU A 559 -4.01 -1.03 27.70
C LEU A 559 -4.05 0.24 28.57
N ALA A 560 -2.97 0.55 29.29
CA ALA A 560 -2.88 1.74 30.15
C ALA A 560 -2.71 3.06 29.37
N ALA A 561 -2.24 3.01 28.11
CA ALA A 561 -2.00 4.19 27.27
C ALA A 561 -3.25 4.72 26.54
N GLN A 562 -4.43 4.55 27.14
CA GLN A 562 -5.71 4.91 26.53
C GLN A 562 -5.98 6.42 26.62
N LYS A 563 -5.87 7.13 25.48
CA LYS A 563 -6.36 8.51 25.34
C LYS A 563 -7.35 8.59 24.20
N ASP A 564 -8.63 8.67 24.54
CA ASP A 564 -9.68 8.80 23.53
C ASP A 564 -9.72 10.20 22.90
N GLY A 565 -10.27 10.29 21.69
CA GLY A 565 -10.53 11.54 21.00
C GLY A 565 -9.71 11.76 19.72
N LEU A 566 -10.15 12.77 18.99
CA LEU A 566 -9.59 13.24 17.73
C LEU A 566 -8.22 13.89 17.97
N THR A 567 -7.20 13.47 17.22
CA THR A 567 -5.87 14.07 17.31
C THR A 567 -5.81 15.43 16.60
N ARG A 568 -4.87 16.28 17.01
CA ARG A 568 -4.46 17.45 16.24
C ARG A 568 -3.74 16.99 14.97
N ARG A 569 -4.38 17.21 13.82
CA ARG A 569 -3.89 16.74 12.51
C ARG A 569 -2.82 17.67 11.96
N VAL A 570 -1.65 17.12 11.66
CA VAL A 570 -0.50 17.82 11.06
C VAL A 570 -0.33 17.38 9.61
N ILE A 571 -0.53 18.31 8.68
CA ILE A 571 -0.50 18.06 7.24
C ILE A 571 0.83 18.54 6.66
N ALA A 572 1.51 17.69 5.91
CA ALA A 572 2.67 18.07 5.11
C ALA A 572 2.24 18.39 3.67
N CYS A 573 2.72 19.50 3.13
CA CYS A 573 2.38 19.95 1.79
C CYS A 573 3.62 20.10 0.91
N LEU A 574 3.49 19.71 -0.36
CA LEU A 574 4.51 19.92 -1.37
C LEU A 574 3.95 20.50 -2.68
N ASP A 575 4.68 21.47 -3.22
CA ASP A 575 4.47 21.99 -4.57
C ASP A 575 5.06 21.03 -5.60
N VAL A 576 4.32 20.73 -6.65
CA VAL A 576 4.79 19.96 -7.80
C VAL A 576 4.89 20.88 -9.00
N ARG A 577 6.11 21.12 -9.48
CA ARG A 577 6.41 22.00 -10.63
C ARG A 577 7.16 21.25 -11.71
N THR A 578 7.16 21.79 -12.93
CA THR A 578 8.07 21.38 -14.01
C THR A 578 9.22 22.38 -14.09
N ASN A 579 10.47 21.90 -14.08
CA ASN A 579 11.65 22.75 -14.29
C ASN A 579 11.93 22.99 -15.78
N ASP A 580 12.92 23.83 -16.11
CA ASP A 580 13.33 24.16 -17.49
C ASP A 580 13.78 22.93 -18.30
N SER A 581 14.19 21.85 -17.64
CA SER A 581 14.58 20.58 -18.25
C SER A 581 13.38 19.64 -18.50
N GLY A 582 12.17 20.06 -18.13
CA GLY A 582 10.97 19.23 -18.16
C GLY A 582 10.86 18.25 -16.99
N ASP A 583 11.70 18.32 -15.95
CA ASP A 583 11.60 17.43 -14.79
C ASP A 583 10.53 17.90 -13.79
N LEU A 584 9.88 16.94 -13.13
CA LEU A 584 9.04 17.22 -11.97
C LEU A 584 9.89 17.46 -10.73
N VAL A 585 9.80 18.66 -10.18
CA VAL A 585 10.56 19.10 -9.01
C VAL A 585 9.65 19.59 -7.91
N VAL A 586 10.15 19.50 -6.68
CA VAL A 586 9.56 20.11 -5.49
C VAL A 586 10.34 21.38 -5.18
N THR A 587 9.66 22.51 -5.04
CA THR A 587 10.29 23.81 -4.73
C THR A 587 9.51 24.54 -3.65
N LYS A 588 10.15 25.49 -2.97
CA LYS A 588 9.52 26.37 -1.98
C LYS A 588 8.73 27.51 -2.66
N GLY A 589 7.58 27.87 -2.09
CA GLY A 589 6.95 29.19 -2.28
C GLY A 589 7.95 30.33 -2.00
N ASP A 590 7.84 31.38 -2.79
CA ASP A 590 8.63 32.64 -2.82
C ASP A 590 9.98 32.63 -3.55
N GLN A 591 9.91 32.62 -4.88
CA GLN A 591 10.47 33.68 -5.74
C GLN A 591 9.83 33.59 -7.13
N TYR A 592 8.94 34.54 -7.44
CA TYR A 592 8.39 34.79 -8.76
C TYR A 592 9.47 35.41 -9.66
N ASP A 593 10.21 34.62 -10.44
CA ASP A 593 10.64 34.98 -11.81
C ASP A 593 11.33 33.79 -12.49
N VAL A 594 10.56 32.88 -13.10
CA VAL A 594 11.07 32.10 -14.24
C VAL A 594 10.14 32.42 -15.39
N ARG A 595 10.52 33.44 -16.14
CA ARG A 595 9.83 33.88 -17.35
C ARG A 595 9.59 32.66 -18.24
N GLU A 596 8.32 32.35 -18.54
CA GLU A 596 7.98 31.67 -19.78
C GLU A 596 8.49 32.56 -20.91
N LYS A 597 9.73 32.32 -21.35
CA LYS A 597 10.17 32.85 -22.64
C LYS A 597 9.39 32.07 -23.68
N SER A 598 8.44 32.75 -24.31
CA SER A 598 7.83 32.39 -25.58
C SER A 598 8.92 31.94 -26.56
N GLY A 599 9.06 30.63 -26.71
CA GLY A 599 10.03 29.96 -27.56
C GLY A 599 9.45 28.62 -27.97
N VAL A 600 9.12 28.53 -29.25
CA VAL A 600 8.51 27.41 -29.94
C VAL A 600 9.49 26.22 -29.98
N ASP A 601 8.94 24.99 -30.00
CA ASP A 601 9.61 23.70 -30.26
C ASP A 601 10.43 23.04 -29.13
N ALA A 602 9.73 22.46 -28.15
CA ALA A 602 10.23 21.26 -27.47
C ALA A 602 9.04 20.35 -27.07
N GLY A 603 8.88 19.21 -27.75
CA GLY A 603 8.00 18.14 -27.33
C GLY A 603 8.49 17.53 -26.02
N GLY A 604 8.06 18.11 -24.89
CA GLY A 604 8.58 17.81 -23.56
C GLY A 604 8.00 16.53 -22.96
N GLN A 605 8.68 15.40 -23.17
CA GLN A 605 8.53 14.26 -22.26
C GLN A 605 9.13 14.62 -20.90
N VAL A 606 8.29 14.58 -19.87
CA VAL A 606 8.69 14.86 -18.49
C VAL A 606 9.67 13.80 -17.99
N ARG A 607 10.79 14.23 -17.40
CA ARG A 607 11.84 13.35 -16.89
C ARG A 607 11.81 13.34 -15.35
N ASN A 608 12.13 12.19 -14.75
CA ASN A 608 12.32 11.99 -13.30
C ASN A 608 11.11 12.31 -12.37
N LEU A 609 10.18 11.35 -12.26
CA LEU A 609 9.03 11.37 -11.34
C LEU A 609 9.37 11.10 -9.86
N GLY A 610 10.63 10.72 -9.54
CA GLY A 610 10.98 10.16 -8.22
C GLY A 610 10.94 11.17 -7.07
N LYS A 611 11.31 12.43 -7.31
CA LYS A 611 11.50 13.41 -6.22
C LYS A 611 10.23 13.73 -5.42
N PRO A 612 9.06 14.00 -6.04
CA PRO A 612 7.82 14.19 -5.28
C PRO A 612 7.38 12.93 -4.53
N VAL A 613 7.59 11.75 -5.12
CA VAL A 613 7.23 10.46 -4.51
C VAL A 613 8.09 10.18 -3.28
N ASP A 614 9.41 10.33 -3.40
CA ASP A 614 10.36 10.12 -2.31
C ASP A 614 10.12 11.11 -1.16
N MET A 615 9.79 12.37 -1.49
CA MET A 615 9.46 13.39 -0.48
C MET A 615 8.15 13.05 0.26
N ALA A 616 7.11 12.64 -0.45
CA ALA A 616 5.86 12.22 0.17
C ALA A 616 6.06 11.00 1.09
N LYS A 617 6.87 10.03 0.66
CA LYS A 617 7.28 8.89 1.49
C LYS A 617 8.02 9.35 2.75
N LYS A 618 8.97 10.27 2.61
CA LYS A 618 9.69 10.86 3.75
C LYS A 618 8.75 11.54 4.74
N TYR A 619 7.77 12.32 4.28
CA TYR A 619 6.79 12.94 5.16
C TYR A 619 5.92 11.91 5.90
N TYR A 620 5.50 10.85 5.21
CA TYR A 620 4.79 9.74 5.83
C TYR A 620 5.61 9.05 6.94
N GLU A 621 6.86 8.69 6.65
CA GLU A 621 7.78 8.05 7.61
C GLU A 621 8.14 8.98 8.78
N GLN A 622 8.10 10.30 8.58
CA GLN A 622 8.23 11.31 9.63
C GLN A 622 6.94 11.53 10.43
N GLY A 623 5.88 10.76 10.16
CA GLY A 623 4.63 10.80 10.91
C GLY A 623 3.60 11.79 10.39
N SER A 624 3.65 12.25 9.13
CA SER A 624 2.58 13.08 8.57
C SER A 624 1.22 12.39 8.64
N ASP A 625 0.19 13.13 9.04
CA ASP A 625 -1.17 12.63 9.14
C ASP A 625 -1.90 12.62 7.79
N GLU A 626 -1.40 13.43 6.85
CA GLU A 626 -1.92 13.62 5.50
C GLU A 626 -0.82 14.25 4.64
N VAL A 627 -0.79 13.96 3.34
CA VAL A 627 0.13 14.59 2.38
C VAL A 627 -0.66 15.32 1.31
N THR A 628 -0.43 16.63 1.18
CA THR A 628 -1.06 17.46 0.15
C THR A 628 -0.08 17.77 -0.98
N PHE A 629 -0.52 17.56 -2.21
CA PHE A 629 0.17 17.92 -3.44
C PHE A 629 -0.50 19.15 -4.05
N LEU A 630 0.26 20.22 -4.25
CA LEU A 630 -0.19 21.38 -5.01
C LEU A 630 0.37 21.29 -6.42
N ASN A 631 -0.49 20.87 -7.35
CA ASN A 631 -0.19 20.76 -8.76
C ASN A 631 -0.28 22.13 -9.43
N ILE A 632 0.87 22.72 -9.68
CA ILE A 632 1.03 24.02 -10.33
C ILE A 632 1.75 23.89 -11.68
N THR A 633 1.76 22.67 -12.22
CA THR A 633 2.25 22.39 -13.56
C THR A 633 1.25 22.84 -14.61
N SER A 634 1.75 23.29 -15.76
CA SER A 634 0.95 23.66 -16.92
C SER A 634 1.17 22.62 -18.03
N PHE A 635 0.38 21.55 -18.03
CA PHE A 635 0.45 20.49 -19.05
C PHE A 635 -0.49 20.74 -20.23
N ARG A 636 -0.46 21.94 -20.83
CA ARG A 636 -1.43 22.36 -21.88
C ARG A 636 -1.47 21.46 -23.12
N ASN A 637 -0.42 20.67 -23.37
CA ASN A 637 -0.28 19.81 -24.54
C ASN A 637 -0.15 18.31 -24.18
N CYS A 638 -0.59 17.89 -22.99
CA CYS A 638 -0.56 16.49 -22.55
C CYS A 638 -1.99 15.96 -22.41
N PRO A 639 -2.29 14.75 -22.92
CA PRO A 639 -3.59 14.12 -22.68
C PRO A 639 -3.88 14.01 -21.18
N LEU A 640 -5.12 14.25 -20.77
CA LEU A 640 -5.48 14.25 -19.34
C LEU A 640 -5.15 12.92 -18.67
N ALA A 641 -5.42 11.80 -19.36
CA ALA A 641 -5.12 10.45 -18.88
C ALA A 641 -3.61 10.19 -18.65
N ASP A 642 -2.74 10.93 -19.34
CA ASP A 642 -1.28 10.82 -19.29
C ASP A 642 -0.64 11.90 -18.41
N THR A 643 -1.45 12.67 -17.69
CA THR A 643 -0.95 13.73 -16.81
C THR A 643 0.05 13.14 -15.80
N PRO A 644 1.31 13.61 -15.76
CA PRO A 644 2.34 13.07 -14.87
C PRO A 644 1.96 13.03 -13.38
N MET A 645 1.09 13.94 -12.95
CA MET A 645 0.57 13.98 -11.58
C MET A 645 -0.24 12.73 -11.21
N LEU A 646 -0.95 12.11 -12.16
CA LEU A 646 -1.64 10.84 -11.94
C LEU A 646 -0.63 9.73 -11.63
N GLU A 647 0.49 9.69 -12.36
CA GLU A 647 1.56 8.72 -12.13
C GLU A 647 2.29 8.96 -10.80
N ILE A 648 2.50 10.22 -10.39
CA ILE A 648 3.04 10.54 -9.06
C ILE A 648 2.13 9.94 -7.98
N LEU A 649 0.82 10.18 -8.04
CA LEU A 649 -0.12 9.62 -7.05
C LEU A 649 -0.10 8.09 -7.05
N ARG A 650 -0.03 7.47 -8.25
CA ARG A 650 0.02 6.01 -8.39
C ARG A 650 1.21 5.43 -7.65
N ARG A 651 2.40 6.02 -7.82
CA ARG A 651 3.63 5.60 -7.14
C ARG A 651 3.65 5.95 -5.65
N THR A 652 3.18 7.14 -5.27
CA THR A 652 3.10 7.54 -3.87
C THR A 652 2.20 6.58 -3.09
N SER A 653 1.04 6.21 -3.64
CA SER A 653 0.08 5.31 -3.00
C SER A 653 0.59 3.88 -2.75
N GLU A 654 1.73 3.48 -3.36
CA GLU A 654 2.33 2.15 -3.16
C GLU A 654 3.01 2.02 -1.79
N THR A 655 3.40 3.15 -1.18
CA THR A 655 4.16 3.13 0.09
C THR A 655 3.61 4.09 1.14
N VAL A 656 2.77 5.07 0.75
CA VAL A 656 2.20 6.07 1.64
C VAL A 656 0.75 5.70 1.99
N PHE A 657 0.56 5.18 3.20
CA PHE A 657 -0.72 4.69 3.72
C PHE A 657 -1.42 5.72 4.62
N VAL A 658 -1.38 6.99 4.23
CA VAL A 658 -2.14 8.10 4.83
C VAL A 658 -2.92 8.82 3.72
N PRO A 659 -3.89 9.69 4.06
CA PRO A 659 -4.65 10.45 3.08
C PRO A 659 -3.77 11.30 2.16
N LEU A 660 -4.10 11.29 0.86
CA LEU A 660 -3.45 12.07 -0.17
C LEU A 660 -4.45 13.10 -0.73
N THR A 661 -4.09 14.38 -0.63
CA THR A 661 -4.91 15.49 -1.16
C THR A 661 -4.24 16.08 -2.38
N ILE A 662 -4.98 16.29 -3.46
CA ILE A 662 -4.46 16.91 -4.69
C ILE A 662 -5.19 18.22 -4.99
N GLY A 663 -4.45 19.33 -5.06
CA GLY A 663 -4.96 20.62 -5.49
C GLY A 663 -4.37 21.05 -6.83
N GLY A 664 -5.17 21.73 -7.66
CA GLY A 664 -4.73 22.29 -8.94
C GLY A 664 -5.04 21.40 -10.15
N GLY A 665 -5.79 21.95 -11.10
CA GLY A 665 -6.22 21.26 -12.33
C GLY A 665 -7.55 20.51 -12.23
N ILE A 666 -8.24 20.57 -11.09
CA ILE A 666 -9.54 19.92 -10.86
C ILE A 666 -10.67 20.86 -11.31
N LYS A 667 -11.02 20.80 -12.59
CA LYS A 667 -12.03 21.63 -13.24
C LYS A 667 -12.50 21.02 -14.54
N ASP A 668 -13.53 21.60 -15.15
CA ASP A 668 -13.91 21.28 -16.53
C ASP A 668 -12.72 21.56 -17.45
N ALA A 669 -12.38 20.57 -18.28
CA ALA A 669 -11.22 20.60 -19.14
C ALA A 669 -11.60 20.16 -20.55
N VAL A 670 -10.81 20.61 -21.53
CA VAL A 670 -10.87 20.10 -22.90
C VAL A 670 -9.57 19.35 -23.11
N ASP A 671 -9.68 18.05 -23.39
CA ASP A 671 -8.53 17.19 -23.66
C ASP A 671 -7.90 17.55 -25.02
N THR A 672 -6.68 17.08 -25.26
CA THR A 672 -5.88 17.36 -26.46
C THR A 672 -6.55 16.94 -27.78
N ASP A 673 -7.50 16.00 -27.72
CA ASP A 673 -8.30 15.54 -28.86
C ASP A 673 -9.59 16.37 -29.07
N GLY A 674 -9.83 17.40 -28.24
CA GLY A 674 -11.02 18.23 -28.26
C GLY A 674 -12.19 17.70 -27.42
N THR A 675 -12.03 16.57 -26.73
CA THR A 675 -13.07 16.00 -25.86
C THR A 675 -13.28 16.88 -24.64
N HIS A 676 -14.54 17.27 -24.37
CA HIS A 676 -14.89 17.95 -23.13
C HIS A 676 -14.97 16.95 -21.98
N VAL A 677 -14.17 17.16 -20.94
CA VAL A 677 -14.09 16.31 -19.75
C VAL A 677 -14.57 17.11 -18.54
N PRO A 678 -15.72 16.75 -17.93
CA PRO A 678 -16.23 17.40 -16.73
C PRO A 678 -15.30 17.28 -15.53
N ALA A 679 -15.37 18.22 -14.59
CA ALA A 679 -14.60 18.22 -13.36
C ALA A 679 -14.76 16.92 -12.54
N LEU A 680 -15.96 16.33 -12.56
CA LEU A 680 -16.24 15.04 -11.92
C LEU A 680 -15.38 13.91 -12.50
N ASP A 681 -15.23 13.86 -13.82
CA ASP A 681 -14.43 12.83 -14.49
C ASP A 681 -12.92 13.06 -14.25
N VAL A 682 -12.48 14.32 -14.25
CA VAL A 682 -11.11 14.68 -13.85
C VAL A 682 -10.84 14.21 -12.41
N ALA A 683 -11.71 14.56 -11.46
CA ALA A 683 -11.59 14.11 -10.06
C ALA A 683 -11.60 12.58 -9.96
N THR A 684 -12.46 11.90 -10.72
CA THR A 684 -12.50 10.43 -10.79
C THR A 684 -11.16 9.83 -11.22
N MET A 685 -10.48 10.42 -12.21
CA MET A 685 -9.14 9.97 -12.63
C MET A 685 -8.11 10.15 -11.51
N TYR A 686 -8.16 11.25 -10.77
CA TYR A 686 -7.29 11.50 -9.62
C TYR A 686 -7.55 10.51 -8.47
N PHE A 687 -8.81 10.24 -8.13
CA PHE A 687 -9.17 9.25 -7.10
C PHE A 687 -8.70 7.85 -7.48
N LYS A 688 -8.94 7.41 -8.73
CA LYS A 688 -8.44 6.12 -9.23
C LYS A 688 -6.91 6.02 -9.25
N SER A 689 -6.22 7.16 -9.29
CA SER A 689 -4.77 7.23 -9.30
C SER A 689 -4.16 7.26 -7.90
N GLY A 690 -4.95 7.43 -6.84
CA GLY A 690 -4.49 7.35 -5.45
C GLY A 690 -4.83 8.55 -4.57
N ALA A 691 -5.46 9.60 -5.11
CA ALA A 691 -5.95 10.71 -4.29
C ALA A 691 -7.16 10.28 -3.46
N ASP A 692 -7.32 10.85 -2.27
CA ASP A 692 -8.51 10.65 -1.42
C ASP A 692 -9.38 11.91 -1.39
N LYS A 693 -8.76 13.08 -1.59
CA LYS A 693 -9.43 14.38 -1.64
C LYS A 693 -8.91 15.22 -2.78
N VAL A 694 -9.79 16.01 -3.38
CA VAL A 694 -9.45 17.01 -4.40
C VAL A 694 -9.67 18.41 -3.85
N SER A 695 -8.75 19.33 -4.17
CA SER A 695 -8.79 20.72 -3.75
C SER A 695 -9.13 21.64 -4.92
N ILE A 696 -10.19 22.44 -4.74
CA ILE A 696 -10.73 23.40 -5.71
C ILE A 696 -10.33 24.81 -5.27
N GLY A 697 -9.71 25.58 -6.17
CA GLY A 697 -9.25 26.95 -5.91
C GLY A 697 -10.10 28.01 -6.60
N SER A 698 -9.61 28.56 -7.72
CA SER A 698 -10.26 29.70 -8.41
C SER A 698 -11.71 29.46 -8.81
N ASP A 699 -12.04 28.25 -9.26
CA ASP A 699 -13.41 27.89 -9.66
C ASP A 699 -14.40 27.95 -8.49
N ALA A 700 -13.93 27.79 -7.24
CA ALA A 700 -14.77 27.96 -6.06
C ALA A 700 -15.22 29.42 -5.88
N VAL A 701 -14.36 30.39 -6.23
CA VAL A 701 -14.69 31.81 -6.17
C VAL A 701 -15.71 32.18 -7.24
N PHE A 702 -15.53 31.70 -8.47
CA PHE A 702 -16.51 31.92 -9.55
C PHE A 702 -17.86 31.27 -9.23
N ALA A 703 -17.85 30.05 -8.71
CA ALA A 703 -19.06 29.38 -8.25
C ALA A 703 -19.77 30.18 -7.14
N ALA A 704 -19.02 30.76 -6.20
CA ALA A 704 -19.59 31.61 -5.15
C ALA A 704 -20.19 32.90 -5.72
N GLU A 705 -19.52 33.56 -6.67
CA GLU A 705 -20.06 34.74 -7.38
C GLU A 705 -21.42 34.39 -8.01
N ASP A 706 -21.49 33.28 -8.76
CA ASP A 706 -22.71 32.82 -9.42
C ASP A 706 -23.81 32.46 -8.41
N TYR A 707 -23.46 31.83 -7.29
CA TYR A 707 -24.40 31.49 -6.21
C TYR A 707 -25.06 32.72 -5.59
N TYR A 708 -24.29 33.78 -5.31
CA TYR A 708 -24.85 35.02 -4.79
C TYR A 708 -25.66 35.78 -5.84
N GLN A 709 -25.21 35.81 -7.10
CA GLN A 709 -25.97 36.40 -8.21
C GLN A 709 -27.31 35.69 -8.44
N ALA A 710 -27.36 34.36 -8.26
CA ALA A 710 -28.56 33.55 -8.34
C ALA A 710 -29.47 33.67 -7.09
N GLY A 711 -29.13 34.52 -6.12
CA GLY A 711 -29.89 34.71 -4.89
C GLY A 711 -29.76 33.55 -3.92
N LYS A 712 -28.54 33.01 -3.75
CA LYS A 712 -28.20 31.86 -2.90
C LYS A 712 -28.89 30.56 -3.33
N LYS A 713 -28.97 30.34 -4.63
CA LYS A 713 -29.52 29.10 -5.21
C LYS A 713 -28.40 28.23 -5.76
N LEU A 714 -28.44 26.96 -5.39
CA LEU A 714 -27.54 25.93 -5.89
C LEU A 714 -27.83 25.65 -7.36
N SER A 715 -26.77 25.55 -8.16
CA SER A 715 -26.86 25.31 -9.61
C SER A 715 -27.00 23.81 -9.90
N GLY A 716 -26.45 22.97 -9.03
CA GLY A 716 -26.28 21.53 -9.23
C GLY A 716 -25.19 21.17 -10.25
N THR A 717 -24.51 22.15 -10.85
CA THR A 717 -23.57 21.93 -11.97
C THR A 717 -22.12 22.25 -11.63
N THR A 718 -21.84 22.86 -10.47
CA THR A 718 -20.46 23.22 -10.12
C THR A 718 -19.62 21.98 -9.81
N ALA A 719 -18.30 22.09 -9.92
CA ALA A 719 -17.37 21.01 -9.54
C ALA A 719 -17.56 20.58 -8.07
N ILE A 720 -17.85 21.53 -7.17
CA ILE A 720 -18.10 21.24 -5.74
C ILE A 720 -19.36 20.39 -5.58
N GLU A 721 -20.46 20.78 -6.21
CA GLU A 721 -21.74 20.07 -6.12
C GLU A 721 -21.65 18.68 -6.74
N THR A 722 -21.11 18.57 -7.96
CA THR A 722 -21.04 17.29 -8.70
C THR A 722 -20.13 16.27 -8.02
N ILE A 723 -18.94 16.69 -7.56
CA ILE A 723 -17.98 15.80 -6.89
C ILE A 723 -18.49 15.39 -5.50
N SER A 724 -19.05 16.33 -4.72
CA SER A 724 -19.56 16.02 -3.38
C SER A 724 -20.81 15.12 -3.40
N GLN A 725 -21.67 15.24 -4.42
CA GLN A 725 -22.80 14.33 -4.61
C GLN A 725 -22.36 12.89 -4.92
N ALA A 726 -21.30 12.72 -5.71
CA ALA A 726 -20.79 11.40 -6.06
C ALA A 726 -19.94 10.75 -4.95
N TYR A 727 -19.02 11.53 -4.35
CA TYR A 727 -17.98 11.03 -3.44
C TYR A 727 -18.15 11.47 -1.98
N GLY A 728 -19.23 12.19 -1.67
CA GLY A 728 -19.48 12.79 -0.36
C GLY A 728 -18.71 14.09 -0.16
N LYS A 729 -19.19 14.93 0.77
CA LYS A 729 -18.57 16.22 1.09
C LYS A 729 -17.09 16.09 1.47
N GLN A 730 -16.75 15.01 2.18
CA GLN A 730 -15.41 14.71 2.65
C GLN A 730 -14.33 14.61 1.56
N ALA A 731 -14.73 14.39 0.30
CA ALA A 731 -13.80 14.29 -0.83
C ALA A 731 -13.41 15.66 -1.43
N VAL A 732 -14.14 16.74 -1.07
CA VAL A 732 -13.96 18.08 -1.65
C VAL A 732 -13.38 19.03 -0.62
N VAL A 733 -12.16 19.49 -0.89
CA VAL A 733 -11.46 20.55 -0.18
C VAL A 733 -11.57 21.83 -1.01
N VAL A 734 -11.75 22.99 -0.38
CA VAL A 734 -11.67 24.28 -1.06
C VAL A 734 -10.46 25.07 -0.57
N SER A 735 -9.55 25.40 -1.48
CA SER A 735 -8.39 26.24 -1.19
C SER A 735 -8.80 27.71 -1.30
N VAL A 736 -8.67 28.43 -0.19
CA VAL A 736 -9.03 29.85 -0.09
C VAL A 736 -7.77 30.67 0.12
N ASP A 737 -7.58 31.68 -0.73
CA ASP A 737 -6.41 32.57 -0.72
C ASP A 737 -6.83 34.02 -0.40
N PRO A 738 -7.14 34.33 0.88
CA PRO A 738 -7.55 35.65 1.31
C PRO A 738 -6.35 36.60 1.50
N LYS A 739 -6.61 37.88 1.31
CA LYS A 739 -5.70 38.99 1.59
C LYS A 739 -6.38 40.03 2.46
N ARG A 740 -5.69 40.52 3.48
CA ARG A 740 -6.23 41.51 4.42
C ARG A 740 -6.35 42.89 3.75
N VAL A 741 -7.52 43.52 3.90
CA VAL A 741 -7.82 44.88 3.42
C VAL A 741 -8.30 45.71 4.60
N TYR A 742 -7.64 46.83 4.87
CA TYR A 742 -7.97 47.73 5.98
C TYR A 742 -9.00 48.78 5.57
N VAL A 743 -9.87 49.15 6.51
CA VAL A 743 -10.87 50.21 6.37
C VAL A 743 -10.91 51.05 7.66
N ASP A 744 -11.35 52.31 7.56
CA ASP A 744 -11.44 53.20 8.73
C ASP A 744 -12.61 52.80 9.63
N ARG A 745 -13.74 52.44 9.02
CA ARG A 745 -14.96 52.01 9.71
C ARG A 745 -15.62 50.81 9.01
N PRO A 746 -16.37 49.98 9.75
CA PRO A 746 -17.14 48.88 9.16
C PRO A 746 -18.06 49.30 8.01
N GLU A 747 -18.59 50.53 8.04
CA GLU A 747 -19.55 51.02 7.05
C GLU A 747 -18.89 51.45 5.72
N ASP A 748 -17.55 51.52 5.65
CA ASP A 748 -16.83 51.91 4.44
C ASP A 748 -16.78 50.80 3.39
N THR A 749 -17.25 49.60 3.74
CA THR A 749 -17.38 48.46 2.84
C THR A 749 -18.69 47.73 3.08
N HIS A 750 -19.17 47.02 2.07
CA HIS A 750 -20.33 46.14 2.19
C HIS A 750 -19.94 44.73 2.67
N HIS A 751 -18.64 44.45 2.73
CA HIS A 751 -18.07 43.18 3.17
C HIS A 751 -18.05 43.02 4.69
N HIS A 752 -17.97 41.77 5.15
CA HIS A 752 -17.82 41.51 6.58
C HIS A 752 -16.46 42.01 7.10
N THR A 753 -16.48 42.98 8.01
CA THR A 753 -15.28 43.50 8.67
C THR A 753 -15.15 42.99 10.10
N LEU A 754 -13.93 42.80 10.56
CA LEU A 754 -13.58 42.58 11.96
C LEU A 754 -12.65 43.68 12.48
N LYS A 755 -12.68 43.89 13.80
CA LYS A 755 -11.74 44.79 14.47
C LYS A 755 -10.45 44.03 14.74
N THR A 756 -9.35 44.48 14.16
CA THR A 756 -8.06 43.80 14.30
C THR A 756 -7.22 44.35 15.45
N ALA A 757 -6.48 43.46 16.11
CA ALA A 757 -5.45 43.80 17.08
C ALA A 757 -4.17 44.38 16.42
N TYR A 758 -4.08 44.36 15.08
CA TYR A 758 -2.91 44.81 14.33
C TYR A 758 -3.26 45.98 13.39
N PRO A 759 -3.34 47.22 13.87
CA PRO A 759 -3.58 48.37 13.01
C PRO A 759 -2.49 48.56 11.95
N ASN A 760 -2.86 49.04 10.77
CA ASN A 760 -1.88 49.39 9.74
C ASN A 760 -1.16 50.72 10.05
N ALA A 761 -0.21 51.11 9.18
CA ALA A 761 0.55 52.35 9.34
C ALA A 761 -0.33 53.63 9.32
N ALA A 762 -1.54 53.56 8.75
CA ALA A 762 -2.51 54.66 8.75
C ALA A 762 -3.39 54.68 10.02
N GLY A 763 -3.21 53.73 10.94
CA GLY A 763 -4.00 53.62 12.18
C GLY A 763 -5.38 52.99 12.00
N GLN A 764 -5.68 52.42 10.83
CA GLN A 764 -6.94 51.73 10.56
C GLN A 764 -7.02 50.46 11.41
N SER A 765 -8.09 50.33 12.20
CA SER A 765 -8.28 49.23 13.17
C SER A 765 -9.37 48.23 12.77
N TYR A 766 -9.97 48.41 11.59
CA TYR A 766 -10.90 47.46 10.99
C TYR A 766 -10.31 46.90 9.71
N CYS A 767 -10.56 45.62 9.46
CA CYS A 767 -10.18 44.97 8.21
C CYS A 767 -11.20 43.92 7.78
N TRP A 768 -11.16 43.55 6.52
CA TRP A 768 -11.84 42.39 5.96
C TRP A 768 -10.84 41.59 5.13
N TYR A 769 -11.22 40.38 4.74
CA TYR A 769 -10.36 39.47 3.98
C TYR A 769 -10.91 39.28 2.59
N GLN A 770 -10.22 39.85 1.61
CA GLN A 770 -10.59 39.80 0.20
C GLN A 770 -10.08 38.52 -0.44
N CYS A 771 -10.96 37.79 -1.13
CA CYS A 771 -10.59 36.58 -1.85
C CYS A 771 -9.84 36.88 -3.15
N THR A 772 -8.98 35.94 -3.54
CA THR A 772 -8.21 36.02 -4.78
C THR A 772 -8.36 34.76 -5.63
N VAL A 773 -8.03 34.89 -6.92
CA VAL A 773 -8.01 33.80 -7.90
C VAL A 773 -6.69 33.79 -8.66
N LYS A 774 -6.48 32.75 -9.49
CA LYS A 774 -5.27 32.54 -10.32
C LYS A 774 -3.98 32.48 -9.47
N GLY A 775 -4.08 31.88 -8.28
CA GLY A 775 -2.97 31.75 -7.33
C GLY A 775 -2.54 33.10 -6.77
N GLY A 776 -3.48 33.87 -6.18
CA GLY A 776 -3.19 35.15 -5.53
C GLY A 776 -2.99 36.36 -6.46
N ARG A 777 -3.06 36.18 -7.78
CA ARG A 777 -2.69 37.23 -8.76
C ARG A 777 -3.81 38.20 -9.10
N GLU A 778 -5.06 37.81 -8.86
CA GLU A 778 -6.24 38.62 -9.19
C GLU A 778 -7.17 38.66 -7.98
N THR A 779 -7.51 39.87 -7.52
CA THR A 779 -8.45 40.07 -6.42
C THR A 779 -9.89 40.06 -6.93
N ARG A 780 -10.82 39.58 -6.09
CA ARG A 780 -12.26 39.59 -6.36
C ARG A 780 -13.01 40.40 -5.32
N ASP A 781 -14.14 40.97 -5.72
CA ASP A 781 -15.03 41.72 -4.83
C ASP A 781 -15.89 40.75 -4.00
N MET A 782 -15.22 39.96 -3.17
CA MET A 782 -15.77 38.85 -2.41
C MET A 782 -14.97 38.73 -1.11
N ASP A 783 -15.66 38.74 0.02
CA ASP A 783 -15.02 38.47 1.31
C ASP A 783 -14.94 36.97 1.62
N VAL A 784 -14.01 36.63 2.52
CA VAL A 784 -13.75 35.23 2.88
C VAL A 784 -14.98 34.53 3.44
N ARG A 785 -15.83 35.22 4.21
CA ARG A 785 -17.05 34.62 4.78
C ARG A 785 -18.06 34.30 3.71
N GLN A 786 -18.25 35.22 2.75
CA GLN A 786 -19.12 34.98 1.60
C GLN A 786 -18.66 33.71 0.86
N LEU A 787 -17.37 33.61 0.56
CA LEU A 787 -16.83 32.44 -0.13
C LEU A 787 -17.05 31.15 0.65
N VAL A 788 -16.63 31.09 1.92
CA VAL A 788 -16.70 29.83 2.69
C VAL A 788 -18.14 29.36 2.93
N GLN A 789 -19.09 30.29 3.10
CA GLN A 789 -20.52 29.97 3.25
C GLN A 789 -21.13 29.45 1.96
N ALA A 790 -20.76 30.02 0.82
CA ALA A 790 -21.24 29.55 -0.49
C ALA A 790 -20.75 28.12 -0.77
N VAL A 791 -19.46 27.85 -0.56
CA VAL A 791 -18.90 26.53 -0.88
C VAL A 791 -19.34 25.43 0.10
N GLU A 792 -19.56 25.77 1.38
CA GLU A 792 -20.19 24.85 2.35
C GLU A 792 -21.61 24.46 1.90
N ALA A 793 -22.40 25.44 1.44
CA ALA A 793 -23.74 25.19 0.91
C ALA A 793 -23.71 24.31 -0.34
N MET A 794 -22.71 24.48 -1.21
CA MET A 794 -22.49 23.65 -2.41
C MET A 794 -22.04 22.21 -2.10
N GLY A 795 -21.54 21.94 -0.89
CA GLY A 795 -21.13 20.60 -0.48
C GLY A 795 -19.62 20.40 -0.28
N ALA A 796 -18.83 21.47 -0.16
CA ALA A 796 -17.45 21.34 0.32
C ALA A 796 -17.44 20.70 1.72
N GLY A 797 -16.46 19.82 1.99
CA GLY A 797 -16.33 19.14 3.28
C GLY A 797 -15.14 19.60 4.09
N GLU A 798 -14.26 20.46 3.55
CA GLU A 798 -13.10 20.99 4.26
C GLU A 798 -12.59 22.26 3.58
N ILE A 799 -12.16 23.25 4.36
CA ILE A 799 -11.53 24.49 3.86
C ILE A 799 -10.02 24.42 4.11
N LEU A 800 -9.22 24.54 3.05
CA LEU A 800 -7.80 24.84 3.14
C LEU A 800 -7.63 26.36 3.17
N LEU A 801 -7.47 26.92 4.37
CA LEU A 801 -7.43 28.36 4.59
C LEU A 801 -5.98 28.86 4.57
N ASN A 802 -5.54 29.32 3.40
CA ASN A 802 -4.26 30.00 3.26
C ASN A 802 -4.38 31.45 3.76
N CYS A 803 -3.25 32.15 3.82
CA CYS A 803 -3.22 33.58 4.07
C CYS A 803 -2.06 34.20 3.29
N ILE A 804 -2.39 35.02 2.29
CA ILE A 804 -1.39 35.63 1.40
C ILE A 804 -0.39 36.48 2.18
N ASP A 805 -0.86 37.19 3.21
CA ASP A 805 0.00 38.09 4.01
C ASP A 805 0.95 37.33 4.97
N LYS A 806 0.68 36.04 5.23
CA LYS A 806 1.50 35.16 6.09
C LYS A 806 2.32 34.15 5.29
N ASP A 807 2.08 34.01 3.99
CA ASP A 807 2.78 33.02 3.21
C ASP A 807 4.29 33.30 3.18
N GLY A 808 5.09 32.23 3.31
CA GLY A 808 6.54 32.30 3.38
C GLY A 808 7.18 33.04 4.57
N SER A 809 6.41 33.76 5.40
CA SER A 809 6.93 34.63 6.47
C SER A 809 7.61 33.88 7.62
N ASN A 810 7.19 32.62 7.86
CA ASN A 810 7.58 31.80 9.01
C ASN A 810 7.32 32.52 10.35
N SER A 811 6.25 33.33 10.43
CA SER A 811 5.90 34.16 11.61
C SER A 811 4.62 33.73 12.33
N GLY A 812 4.13 32.52 12.07
CA GLY A 812 2.87 31.99 12.60
C GLY A 812 1.68 32.25 11.69
N PHE A 813 0.59 31.52 11.96
CA PHE A 813 -0.66 31.60 11.21
C PHE A 813 -1.42 32.91 11.50
N ASP A 814 -2.39 33.26 10.65
CA ASP A 814 -3.32 34.36 10.94
C ASP A 814 -4.49 33.87 11.81
N LEU A 815 -4.39 34.10 13.12
CA LEU A 815 -5.38 33.64 14.10
C LEU A 815 -6.73 34.37 13.98
N GLU A 816 -6.74 35.65 13.57
CA GLU A 816 -7.97 36.42 13.40
C GLU A 816 -8.78 35.88 12.21
N LEU A 817 -8.10 35.61 11.10
CA LEU A 817 -8.69 34.98 9.92
C LEU A 817 -9.31 33.61 10.24
N ILE A 818 -8.57 32.75 10.95
CA ILE A 818 -9.04 31.40 11.30
C ILE A 818 -10.30 31.48 12.17
N ASN A 819 -10.28 32.31 13.21
CA ASN A 819 -11.43 32.47 14.09
C ASN A 819 -12.64 33.10 13.36
N ASP A 820 -12.39 34.03 12.44
CA ASP A 820 -13.44 34.65 11.63
C ASP A 820 -14.15 33.62 10.72
N VAL A 821 -13.36 32.79 10.03
CA VAL A 821 -13.88 31.72 9.18
C VAL A 821 -14.59 30.66 10.01
N LYS A 822 -14.00 30.18 11.12
CA LYS A 822 -14.62 29.19 12.01
C LYS A 822 -15.95 29.67 12.62
N ALA A 823 -16.14 30.98 12.79
CA ALA A 823 -17.40 31.53 13.27
C ALA A 823 -18.51 31.56 12.18
N SER A 824 -18.16 31.32 10.92
CA SER A 824 -19.07 31.49 9.77
C SER A 824 -19.56 30.19 9.13
N ILE A 825 -18.88 29.06 9.39
CA ILE A 825 -19.13 27.74 8.78
C ILE A 825 -18.98 26.60 9.80
N LYS A 826 -19.51 25.42 9.48
CA LYS A 826 -19.50 24.20 10.30
C LYS A 826 -18.66 23.06 9.73
N ILE A 827 -18.05 23.23 8.56
CA ILE A 827 -17.09 22.26 8.02
C ILE A 827 -15.68 22.46 8.60
N PRO A 828 -14.82 21.41 8.60
CA PRO A 828 -13.43 21.51 9.03
C PRO A 828 -12.63 22.61 8.32
N VAL A 829 -11.74 23.28 9.06
CA VAL A 829 -10.80 24.28 8.53
C VAL A 829 -9.37 23.84 8.84
N ILE A 830 -8.53 23.85 7.80
CA ILE A 830 -7.09 23.65 7.87
C ILE A 830 -6.43 25.02 7.91
N ALA A 831 -5.70 25.32 8.98
CA ALA A 831 -4.84 26.49 9.05
C ALA A 831 -3.60 26.31 8.16
N SER A 832 -3.38 27.21 7.22
CA SER A 832 -2.24 27.20 6.29
C SER A 832 -1.58 28.58 6.21
N SER A 833 -0.37 28.63 5.64
CA SER A 833 0.49 29.82 5.49
C SER A 833 1.04 30.42 6.81
N GLY A 834 2.37 30.54 6.92
CA GLY A 834 3.06 31.21 8.04
C GLY A 834 3.72 30.28 9.07
N ALA A 835 3.47 28.98 9.04
CA ALA A 835 4.15 28.00 9.90
C ALA A 835 5.68 28.01 9.67
N GLY A 836 6.45 28.03 10.76
CA GLY A 836 7.91 28.20 10.72
C GLY A 836 8.66 27.42 11.80
N ASN A 837 8.01 27.13 12.92
CA ASN A 837 8.53 26.31 14.00
C ASN A 837 7.36 25.56 14.70
N PRO A 838 7.64 24.52 15.52
CA PRO A 838 6.62 23.77 16.24
C PRO A 838 5.70 24.62 17.14
N GLY A 839 6.20 25.72 17.70
CA GLY A 839 5.42 26.63 18.55
C GLY A 839 4.24 27.27 17.83
N HIS A 840 4.33 27.49 16.51
CA HIS A 840 3.20 28.01 15.73
C HIS A 840 2.04 27.02 15.62
N PHE A 841 2.31 25.71 15.63
CA PHE A 841 1.27 24.69 15.66
C PHE A 841 0.58 24.66 17.03
N ALA A 842 1.36 24.70 18.11
CA ALA A 842 0.80 24.77 19.45
C ALA A 842 -0.04 26.05 19.64
N GLU A 843 0.45 27.19 19.15
CA GLU A 843 -0.26 28.46 19.22
C GLU A 843 -1.62 28.40 18.50
N VAL A 844 -1.66 27.91 17.26
CA VAL A 844 -2.91 27.87 16.49
C VAL A 844 -3.92 26.90 17.10
N PHE A 845 -3.48 25.74 17.59
CA PHE A 845 -4.38 24.79 18.26
C PHE A 845 -4.85 25.24 19.65
N ASN A 846 -4.08 26.09 20.34
CA ASN A 846 -4.48 26.65 21.64
C ASN A 846 -5.40 27.86 21.49
N LYS A 847 -5.15 28.74 20.51
CA LYS A 847 -5.84 30.04 20.38
C LYS A 847 -6.99 30.03 19.38
N THR A 848 -7.21 28.94 18.66
CA THR A 848 -8.28 28.80 17.66
C THR A 848 -8.94 27.43 17.75
N SER A 849 -10.10 27.29 17.11
CA SER A 849 -10.80 26.02 16.94
C SER A 849 -10.48 25.33 15.60
N THR A 850 -9.31 25.61 15.00
CA THR A 850 -8.88 24.96 13.75
C THR A 850 -8.84 23.44 13.90
N ASP A 851 -9.22 22.73 12.84
CA ASP A 851 -9.35 21.27 12.85
C ASP A 851 -8.04 20.58 12.46
N ALA A 852 -7.21 21.27 11.67
CA ALA A 852 -5.86 20.84 11.29
C ALA A 852 -4.94 22.04 11.06
N ALA A 853 -3.65 21.77 10.97
CA ALA A 853 -2.63 22.74 10.58
C ALA A 853 -1.68 22.15 9.55
N LEU A 854 -1.34 22.94 8.54
CA LEU A 854 -0.53 22.56 7.41
C LEU A 854 0.83 23.26 7.45
N GLY A 855 1.89 22.48 7.27
CA GLY A 855 3.26 22.97 7.06
C GLY A 855 3.78 22.57 5.68
N ALA A 856 4.48 23.49 5.02
CA ALA A 856 5.14 23.24 3.74
C ALA A 856 6.64 23.52 3.84
N GLY A 857 6.99 24.81 3.87
CA GLY A 857 8.38 25.25 3.76
C GLY A 857 9.32 24.71 4.85
N MET A 858 8.89 24.68 6.11
CA MET A 858 9.72 24.21 7.24
C MET A 858 10.06 22.71 7.13
N PHE A 859 9.11 21.89 6.68
CA PHE A 859 9.33 20.46 6.45
C PHE A 859 10.19 20.21 5.22
N HIS A 860 9.96 20.98 4.15
CA HIS A 860 10.74 20.87 2.91
C HIS A 860 12.21 21.24 3.10
N ARG A 861 12.49 22.31 3.87
CA ARG A 861 13.87 22.74 4.18
C ARG A 861 14.56 21.85 5.22
N GLY A 862 13.83 20.94 5.86
CA GLY A 862 14.35 20.10 6.94
C GLY A 862 14.75 20.90 8.18
N GLU A 863 14.17 22.08 8.38
CA GLU A 863 14.34 22.87 9.60
C GLU A 863 13.70 22.16 10.79
N TYR A 864 12.54 21.54 10.52
CA TYR A 864 11.84 20.65 11.43
C TYR A 864 11.21 19.51 10.61
N THR A 865 11.00 18.39 11.26
CA THR A 865 10.26 17.24 10.77
C THR A 865 8.84 17.24 11.34
N VAL A 866 7.95 16.44 10.75
CA VAL A 866 6.59 16.28 11.31
C VAL A 866 6.63 15.64 12.69
N SER A 867 7.55 14.69 12.93
CA SER A 867 7.77 14.07 14.24
C SER A 867 8.12 15.11 15.30
N GLU A 868 9.07 16.01 15.02
CA GLU A 868 9.46 17.05 15.99
C GLU A 868 8.30 18.00 16.32
N VAL A 869 7.45 18.33 15.35
CA VAL A 869 6.23 19.11 15.61
C VAL A 869 5.27 18.32 16.51
N LYS A 870 5.08 17.03 16.25
CA LYS A 870 4.20 16.18 17.04
C LYS A 870 4.71 15.94 18.45
N ASP A 871 6.00 15.74 18.63
CA ASP A 871 6.64 15.59 19.94
C ASP A 871 6.49 16.87 20.76
N TYR A 872 6.67 18.04 20.12
CA TYR A 872 6.41 19.33 20.76
C TYR A 872 4.95 19.48 21.20
N LEU A 873 4.00 19.17 20.31
CA LEU A 873 2.57 19.21 20.60
C LEU A 873 2.19 18.24 21.74
N GLN A 874 2.75 17.03 21.73
CA GLN A 874 2.50 16.04 22.77
C GLN A 874 3.02 16.50 24.13
N ASN A 875 4.20 17.12 24.16
CA ASN A 875 4.78 17.70 25.39
C ASN A 875 3.95 18.87 25.92
N ASP A 876 3.28 19.63 25.04
CA ASP A 876 2.32 20.69 25.40
C ASP A 876 0.91 20.14 25.76
N GLY A 877 0.76 18.81 25.80
CA GLY A 877 -0.47 18.13 26.23
C GLY A 877 -1.48 17.84 25.13
N PHE A 878 -1.19 18.17 23.87
CA PHE A 878 -2.07 17.83 22.76
C PHE A 878 -2.07 16.34 22.44
N LEU A 879 -3.22 15.84 21.98
CA LEU A 879 -3.33 14.50 21.45
C LEU A 879 -2.89 14.50 19.99
N VAL A 880 -1.84 13.74 19.67
CA VAL A 880 -1.30 13.59 18.31
C VAL A 880 -1.21 12.10 17.94
N ARG A 881 -1.33 11.78 16.65
CA ARG A 881 -1.01 10.44 16.17
C ARG A 881 0.50 10.24 16.20
N GLN A 882 0.96 9.15 16.79
CA GLN A 882 2.36 8.74 16.72
C GLN A 882 2.60 7.79 15.54
N PHE A 883 3.80 7.86 14.95
CA PHE A 883 4.18 6.94 13.88
C PHE A 883 4.48 5.56 14.47
N GLU A 884 3.91 4.51 13.87
CA GLU A 884 4.17 3.12 14.25
C GLU A 884 5.06 2.48 13.19
N ALA A 885 6.13 1.79 13.59
CA ALA A 885 7.08 1.14 12.68
C ALA A 885 6.79 -0.34 12.41
N GLU A 886 5.96 -0.99 13.24
CA GLU A 886 5.74 -2.44 13.23
C GLU A 886 4.32 -2.84 12.83
N ILE A 887 4.21 -3.63 11.75
CA ILE A 887 2.95 -4.21 11.24
C ILE A 887 2.54 -5.45 12.04
#